data_AF-A0AAN8AS96-F1
#
_entry.id   AF-A0AAN8AS96-F1
#
_cell.length_a   1.000
_cell.length_b   1.000
_cell.length_c   1.000
_cell.angle_alpha   90.00
_cell.angle_beta   90.00
_cell.angle_gamma   90.00
#
_symmetry.space_group_name_H-M   'P 1'
#
loop_
_entity.id
_entity.type
_entity.pdbx_description
1 polymer ?
#
loop_
_entity_poly.entity_id
_entity_poly.type
_entity_poly.pdbx_seq_one_letter_code
_entity_poly.pdbx_strand_id
1 'polypeptide(L)'
;MTAGRRGGCVRRVGVARRGGANLSTGRSQLKKTGQRSRERRTQGFFSPGDCTELQQRTSGVSMSEKVSAEEMEEIREGFQKVDVDGNGYICAAELGELFREVGCSLPGYQVRELLQKLDRDNDSRISLEEFTAIFGDLKNDRMAKGFRKALNKKEGILAIGGTSEISSEGTQHSISEQERYAFANYINSSLAEDPDCKHVLPINPETEALFKAVSDGVILCKLINLSVSDTIDERTINKKKLTAFTTQENLNLALNSASAIGCQVVNIGAQDLKEGKPHLVLGLLWQIIKIGLFADIELSRNEAIAALLEEGESLEDLMKLSPEELLLRWANFHLKKVGMSISNFSGDIKDSKAYFHLLEQIAPDGTKEDVPRIEIDMSGVYEKDLSKRADCMLKQADRLGCKQFVTATDVVSGNSKLNMAFVATLFNKHPALTKPENQEWNLESETREERTFRNWMNSLGVNPHVHHIYGDLMDAMVILQLYEKIKVPVDWDRVNRPPFKGVGGGHLKKRENCAYAVELGKTKAGFSLVGIGGQDLYDGIPTLTLALVWQLMRRYTLNVLEDLGEGDVAGDELIISWVNKTLAEAGKSSSIKSFKDKSIGTSIPVLDLIDAIQPSSVNFELVHTGTLSEEDQLNNAKYAVSMARKIGAKVYALPDDLVEVNQKMVMTIFACLMGRGMKRA
;
A
#
# COMPACT_ATOMS: atom_id res chain seq x y z
N MET A 1 20.23 50.59 -40.51
CA MET A 1 19.64 51.17 -41.73
C MET A 1 18.26 50.54 -41.95
N THR A 2 17.28 51.34 -42.40
CA THR A 2 15.99 50.97 -43.07
C THR A 2 15.40 49.57 -42.83
N ALA A 3 14.27 49.40 -42.11
CA ALA A 3 12.87 49.65 -42.53
C ALA A 3 12.32 48.63 -43.57
N GLY A 4 11.08 48.12 -43.49
CA GLY A 4 10.06 48.22 -42.43
C GLY A 4 8.67 47.64 -42.79
N ARG A 5 7.92 47.24 -41.75
CA ARG A 5 6.43 47.30 -41.57
C ARG A 5 5.42 46.81 -42.65
N ARG A 6 4.55 45.89 -42.16
CA ARG A 6 3.05 45.89 -42.14
C ARG A 6 2.22 45.35 -43.33
N GLY A 7 1.14 44.64 -42.93
CA GLY A 7 -0.13 44.47 -43.67
C GLY A 7 -0.19 43.21 -44.55
N GLY A 8 -1.31 42.51 -44.72
CA GLY A 8 -2.67 42.69 -44.19
C GLY A 8 -3.58 41.52 -44.60
N CYS A 9 -4.77 41.40 -43.99
CA CYS A 9 -5.71 40.29 -44.19
C CYS A 9 -6.46 40.33 -45.55
N VAL A 10 -7.05 39.20 -46.01
CA VAL A 10 -8.48 39.04 -46.48
C VAL A 10 -8.70 37.93 -47.54
N ARG A 11 -9.43 36.87 -47.13
CA ARG A 11 -10.51 36.09 -47.83
C ARG A 11 -10.33 35.45 -49.24
N ARG A 12 -10.73 34.16 -49.37
CA ARG A 12 -12.06 33.62 -49.85
C ARG A 12 -12.02 32.46 -50.90
N VAL A 13 -12.91 31.49 -50.66
CA VAL A 13 -13.66 30.58 -51.59
C VAL A 13 -12.90 29.57 -52.47
N GLY A 14 -13.31 28.30 -52.38
CA GLY A 14 -13.17 27.28 -53.42
C GLY A 14 -14.01 26.03 -53.11
N VAL A 15 -15.20 25.90 -53.70
CA VAL A 15 -16.09 24.73 -53.56
C VAL A 15 -16.14 23.98 -54.89
N ALA A 16 -15.93 22.66 -54.87
CA ALA A 16 -16.35 21.78 -55.97
C ALA A 16 -16.72 20.38 -55.45
N ARG A 17 -17.79 19.81 -56.01
CA ARG A 17 -18.33 18.45 -55.76
C ARG A 17 -18.38 17.69 -57.09
N ARG A 18 -18.67 16.38 -57.00
CA ARG A 18 -18.96 15.39 -58.07
C ARG A 18 -17.71 14.69 -58.62
N GLY A 19 -17.78 13.41 -58.99
CA GLY A 19 -18.91 12.47 -58.97
C GLY A 19 -18.43 11.02 -59.10
N GLY A 20 -19.33 10.05 -58.87
CA GLY A 20 -18.99 8.62 -58.93
C GLY A 20 -19.43 7.95 -60.24
N ALA A 21 -18.99 6.70 -60.43
CA ALA A 21 -19.56 5.74 -61.36
C ALA A 21 -19.33 4.30 -60.86
N ASN A 22 -20.36 3.47 -60.89
CA ASN A 22 -20.26 2.02 -60.71
C ASN A 22 -19.78 1.34 -62.01
N LEU A 23 -19.26 0.12 -61.90
CA LEU A 23 -19.65 -0.98 -62.79
C LEU A 23 -19.25 -2.37 -62.23
N SER A 24 -20.14 -3.33 -62.43
CA SER A 24 -19.98 -4.77 -62.20
C SER A 24 -19.27 -5.43 -63.42
N THR A 25 -19.01 -6.73 -63.57
CA THR A 25 -19.49 -8.00 -62.98
C THR A 25 -18.54 -9.13 -63.44
N GLY A 26 -18.46 -10.29 -62.77
CA GLY A 26 -17.79 -11.48 -63.35
C GLY A 26 -17.93 -12.75 -62.51
N ARG A 27 -18.46 -13.84 -63.07
CA ARG A 27 -18.79 -15.09 -62.34
C ARG A 27 -18.75 -16.34 -63.23
N SER A 28 -17.89 -17.31 -62.90
CA SER A 28 -17.96 -18.73 -63.30
C SER A 28 -17.00 -19.53 -62.39
N GLN A 29 -17.42 -20.53 -61.61
CA GLN A 29 -17.79 -21.92 -62.00
C GLN A 29 -16.64 -22.66 -62.71
N LEU A 30 -16.24 -23.90 -62.40
CA LEU A 30 -16.48 -24.91 -61.35
C LEU A 30 -15.78 -26.18 -61.88
N LYS A 31 -15.02 -26.94 -61.07
CA LYS A 31 -14.89 -28.40 -61.25
C LYS A 31 -14.36 -29.07 -59.97
N LYS A 32 -14.86 -30.29 -59.70
CA LYS A 32 -14.69 -31.04 -58.46
C LYS A 32 -13.88 -32.32 -58.69
N THR A 33 -12.98 -32.63 -57.76
CA THR A 33 -12.61 -33.97 -57.25
C THR A 33 -11.96 -33.76 -55.86
N GLY A 34 -12.09 -34.62 -54.84
CA GLY A 34 -12.93 -35.81 -54.72
C GLY A 34 -12.48 -36.79 -53.64
N GLN A 35 -12.60 -36.45 -52.34
CA GLN A 35 -12.45 -37.37 -51.16
C GLN A 35 -11.02 -37.94 -50.93
N ARG A 36 -10.57 -38.42 -49.76
CA ARG A 36 -11.08 -38.73 -48.39
C ARG A 36 -9.83 -38.77 -47.46
N SER A 37 -9.82 -38.63 -46.12
CA SER A 37 -10.74 -38.08 -45.10
C SER A 37 -10.15 -38.30 -43.68
N ARG A 38 -10.20 -37.30 -42.77
CA ARG A 38 -10.17 -37.52 -41.30
C ARG A 38 -10.84 -36.34 -40.57
N GLU A 39 -11.95 -36.63 -39.90
CA GLU A 39 -12.81 -35.63 -39.24
C GLU A 39 -12.34 -35.34 -37.79
N ARG A 40 -12.37 -34.07 -37.39
CA ARG A 40 -12.65 -33.70 -35.99
C ARG A 40 -14.09 -33.19 -35.95
N ARG A 41 -14.95 -33.80 -35.13
CA ARG A 41 -16.32 -33.30 -34.92
C ARG A 41 -16.29 -32.09 -33.99
N THR A 42 -16.70 -30.95 -34.51
CA THR A 42 -17.40 -29.93 -33.73
C THR A 42 -18.89 -30.28 -33.67
N GLN A 43 -19.53 -30.06 -32.53
CA GLN A 43 -20.99 -29.93 -32.45
C GLN A 43 -21.33 -28.78 -31.51
N GLY A 44 -21.97 -27.76 -32.06
CA GLY A 44 -22.77 -26.81 -31.30
C GLY A 44 -24.24 -27.21 -31.36
N PHE A 45 -24.98 -26.77 -30.36
CA PHE A 45 -26.44 -26.68 -30.29
C PHE A 45 -26.69 -25.28 -29.70
N PHE A 46 -27.59 -24.42 -30.19
CA PHE A 46 -28.86 -24.64 -30.89
C PHE A 46 -29.07 -23.68 -32.09
N SER A 47 -30.15 -23.92 -32.83
CA SER A 47 -30.87 -22.89 -33.61
C SER A 47 -32.39 -23.02 -33.34
N PRO A 48 -33.18 -21.97 -33.57
CA PRO A 48 -34.43 -21.76 -32.84
C PRO A 48 -35.64 -22.48 -33.44
N GLY A 49 -36.46 -23.07 -32.57
CA GLY A 49 -37.75 -23.68 -32.87
C GLY A 49 -38.43 -24.13 -31.58
N ASP A 50 -39.76 -24.26 -31.62
CA ASP A 50 -40.62 -24.90 -30.61
C ASP A 50 -40.70 -24.23 -29.23
N CYS A 51 -41.30 -23.04 -29.24
CA CYS A 51 -42.03 -22.51 -28.10
C CYS A 51 -43.51 -22.93 -28.23
N THR A 52 -43.97 -23.97 -27.50
CA THR A 52 -45.36 -24.17 -27.04
C THR A 52 -45.46 -25.41 -26.12
N GLU A 53 -46.55 -25.49 -25.35
CA GLU A 53 -46.96 -26.62 -24.48
C GLU A 53 -46.09 -26.91 -23.23
N LEU A 54 -46.44 -26.27 -22.11
CA LEU A 54 -46.87 -26.97 -20.87
C LEU A 54 -47.38 -25.99 -19.79
N GLN A 55 -48.36 -25.15 -20.15
CA GLN A 55 -49.32 -24.67 -19.15
C GLN A 55 -50.36 -25.76 -18.94
N GLN A 56 -50.35 -26.39 -17.75
CA GLN A 56 -51.45 -27.07 -17.03
C GLN A 56 -50.94 -28.30 -16.26
N ARG A 57 -50.59 -28.12 -14.98
CA ARG A 57 -50.95 -29.02 -13.84
C ARG A 57 -50.42 -28.48 -12.51
N THR A 58 -51.04 -27.40 -12.05
CA THR A 58 -51.03 -27.01 -10.64
C THR A 58 -52.34 -27.45 -9.98
N SER A 59 -52.29 -28.46 -9.10
CA SER A 59 -53.14 -28.62 -7.90
C SER A 59 -52.99 -30.03 -7.29
N GLY A 60 -52.68 -30.09 -6.00
CA GLY A 60 -52.42 -31.32 -5.25
C GLY A 60 -51.48 -31.05 -4.07
N VAL A 61 -52.04 -30.62 -2.94
CA VAL A 61 -51.31 -29.94 -1.85
C VAL A 61 -50.78 -30.92 -0.78
N SER A 62 -49.68 -30.51 -0.15
CA SER A 62 -49.23 -30.86 1.22
C SER A 62 -48.14 -31.92 1.36
N MET A 63 -46.90 -31.45 1.55
CA MET A 63 -46.17 -31.68 2.80
C MET A 63 -45.30 -30.45 3.06
N SER A 64 -45.67 -29.64 4.06
CA SER A 64 -44.76 -28.65 4.63
C SER A 64 -43.75 -29.42 5.48
N GLU A 65 -42.58 -29.71 4.90
CA GLU A 65 -41.38 -29.84 5.72
C GLU A 65 -41.16 -28.47 6.38
N LYS A 66 -41.58 -28.34 7.63
CA LYS A 66 -41.15 -27.23 8.46
C LYS A 66 -39.65 -27.37 8.60
N VAL A 67 -38.90 -26.43 7.99
CA VAL A 67 -37.48 -26.22 8.26
C VAL A 67 -37.29 -26.29 9.78
N SER A 68 -36.43 -27.18 10.25
CA SER A 68 -36.24 -27.36 11.69
C SER A 68 -35.68 -26.07 12.31
N ALA A 69 -35.85 -25.88 13.63
CA ALA A 69 -35.30 -24.69 14.30
C ALA A 69 -33.77 -24.60 14.15
N GLU A 70 -33.09 -25.75 14.06
CA GLU A 70 -31.64 -25.87 13.82
C GLU A 70 -31.28 -25.51 12.37
N GLU A 71 -32.00 -26.06 11.37
CA GLU A 71 -31.81 -25.67 9.95
C GLU A 71 -32.11 -24.18 9.71
N MET A 72 -33.10 -23.61 10.41
CA MET A 72 -33.46 -22.19 10.28
C MET A 72 -32.36 -21.27 10.84
N GLU A 73 -31.64 -21.72 11.87
CA GLU A 73 -30.48 -21.00 12.40
C GLU A 73 -29.25 -21.16 11.49
N GLU A 74 -28.97 -22.36 10.95
CA GLU A 74 -27.95 -22.56 9.90
C GLU A 74 -28.16 -21.62 8.70
N ILE A 75 -29.41 -21.45 8.28
CA ILE A 75 -29.81 -20.57 7.17
C ILE A 75 -29.64 -19.09 7.54
N ARG A 76 -30.05 -18.69 8.76
CA ARG A 76 -29.87 -17.31 9.27
C ARG A 76 -28.39 -16.94 9.37
N GLU A 77 -27.56 -17.82 9.93
CA GLU A 77 -26.12 -17.64 9.95
C GLU A 77 -25.55 -17.61 8.53
N GLY A 78 -26.03 -18.48 7.64
CA GLY A 78 -25.60 -18.52 6.23
C GLY A 78 -25.91 -17.23 5.48
N PHE A 79 -27.04 -16.60 5.77
CA PHE A 79 -27.43 -15.30 5.23
C PHE A 79 -26.52 -14.18 5.74
N GLN A 80 -26.34 -14.07 7.06
CA GLN A 80 -25.44 -13.09 7.70
C GLN A 80 -23.96 -13.27 7.30
N LYS A 81 -23.56 -14.47 6.87
CA LYS A 81 -22.21 -14.74 6.35
C LYS A 81 -21.99 -14.25 4.91
N VAL A 82 -23.04 -13.81 4.21
CA VAL A 82 -23.04 -13.39 2.79
C VAL A 82 -23.52 -11.95 2.61
N ASP A 83 -24.40 -11.46 3.48
CA ASP A 83 -24.72 -10.03 3.69
C ASP A 83 -23.48 -9.34 4.31
N VAL A 84 -22.60 -8.79 3.46
CA VAL A 84 -21.28 -8.29 3.85
C VAL A 84 -21.36 -6.88 4.43
N ASP A 85 -22.28 -6.05 3.94
CA ASP A 85 -22.52 -4.70 4.47
C ASP A 85 -23.55 -4.69 5.64
N GLY A 86 -24.18 -5.83 5.93
CA GLY A 86 -25.12 -6.00 7.04
C GLY A 86 -26.46 -5.28 6.82
N ASN A 87 -26.81 -4.97 5.57
CA ASN A 87 -28.02 -4.21 5.24
C ASN A 87 -29.32 -5.04 5.36
N GLY A 88 -29.22 -6.36 5.53
CA GLY A 88 -30.34 -7.30 5.63
C GLY A 88 -30.77 -7.93 4.30
N TYR A 89 -30.05 -7.68 3.21
CA TYR A 89 -30.35 -8.15 1.86
C TYR A 89 -29.07 -8.48 1.08
N ILE A 90 -29.03 -9.61 0.39
CA ILE A 90 -27.88 -10.01 -0.44
C ILE A 90 -28.03 -9.45 -1.85
N CYS A 91 -27.05 -8.70 -2.33
CA CYS A 91 -27.01 -8.15 -3.68
C CYS A 91 -26.21 -9.02 -4.68
N ALA A 92 -26.30 -8.68 -5.97
CA ALA A 92 -25.59 -9.39 -7.04
C ALA A 92 -24.05 -9.31 -6.95
N ALA A 93 -23.50 -8.32 -6.22
CA ALA A 93 -22.06 -8.26 -5.98
C ALA A 93 -21.67 -9.32 -4.95
N GLU A 94 -22.28 -9.31 -3.77
CA GLU A 94 -22.02 -10.23 -2.65
C GLU A 94 -22.24 -11.70 -3.04
N LEU A 95 -23.33 -11.99 -3.74
CA LEU A 95 -23.58 -13.33 -4.29
C LEU A 95 -22.47 -13.77 -5.26
N GLY A 96 -21.93 -12.84 -6.06
CA GLY A 96 -20.80 -13.08 -6.95
C GLY A 96 -19.47 -13.25 -6.22
N GLU A 97 -19.24 -12.51 -5.14
CA GLU A 97 -18.07 -12.60 -4.27
C GLU A 97 -18.00 -13.98 -3.60
N LEU A 98 -19.12 -14.44 -3.04
CA LEU A 98 -19.27 -15.77 -2.44
C LEU A 98 -18.89 -16.89 -3.42
N PHE A 99 -19.44 -16.89 -4.63
CA PHE A 99 -19.11 -17.91 -5.62
C PHE A 99 -17.64 -17.85 -6.10
N ARG A 100 -17.05 -16.64 -6.14
CA ARG A 100 -15.63 -16.42 -6.46
C ARG A 100 -14.71 -16.99 -5.38
N GLU A 101 -14.99 -16.73 -4.11
CA GLU A 101 -14.20 -17.19 -2.95
C GLU A 101 -14.20 -18.73 -2.79
N VAL A 102 -15.27 -19.38 -3.24
CA VAL A 102 -15.46 -20.85 -3.21
C VAL A 102 -14.79 -21.54 -4.40
N GLY A 103 -14.19 -20.78 -5.33
CA GLY A 103 -13.53 -21.30 -6.53
C GLY A 103 -14.51 -21.68 -7.66
N CYS A 104 -15.74 -21.18 -7.61
CA CYS A 104 -16.78 -21.39 -8.62
C CYS A 104 -17.19 -20.06 -9.27
N SER A 105 -16.21 -19.28 -9.74
CA SER A 105 -16.43 -17.95 -10.33
C SER A 105 -17.41 -17.99 -11.50
N LEU A 106 -18.57 -17.37 -11.33
CA LEU A 106 -19.60 -17.23 -12.36
C LEU A 106 -19.46 -15.89 -13.09
N PRO A 107 -19.57 -15.85 -14.44
CA PRO A 107 -19.64 -14.58 -15.17
C PRO A 107 -20.80 -13.73 -14.68
N GLY A 108 -20.61 -12.40 -14.56
CA GLY A 108 -21.60 -11.50 -13.96
C GLY A 108 -22.97 -11.44 -14.67
N TYR A 109 -23.13 -12.01 -15.87
CA TYR A 109 -24.46 -12.20 -16.48
C TYR A 109 -25.20 -13.41 -15.87
N GLN A 110 -24.50 -14.49 -15.53
CA GLN A 110 -25.07 -15.66 -14.86
C GLN A 110 -25.42 -15.35 -13.41
N VAL A 111 -24.62 -14.51 -12.72
CA VAL A 111 -24.96 -14.03 -11.37
C VAL A 111 -26.23 -13.19 -11.39
N ARG A 112 -26.44 -12.35 -12.41
CA ARG A 112 -27.71 -11.62 -12.60
C ARG A 112 -28.87 -12.52 -13.00
N GLU A 113 -28.64 -13.53 -13.83
CA GLU A 113 -29.67 -14.52 -14.19
C GLU A 113 -30.07 -15.40 -12.99
N LEU A 114 -29.14 -15.67 -12.08
CA LEU A 114 -29.42 -16.31 -10.79
C LEU A 114 -30.20 -15.38 -9.88
N LEU A 115 -29.73 -14.13 -9.68
CA LEU A 115 -30.44 -13.13 -8.89
C LEU A 115 -31.91 -13.02 -9.36
N GLN A 116 -32.14 -12.82 -10.66
CA GLN A 116 -33.48 -12.71 -11.26
C GLN A 116 -34.36 -13.99 -11.15
N LYS A 117 -33.79 -15.15 -10.77
CA LYS A 117 -34.53 -16.38 -10.46
C LYS A 117 -34.79 -16.59 -8.97
N LEU A 118 -34.06 -15.87 -8.12
CA LEU A 118 -34.06 -16.01 -6.66
C LEU A 118 -34.86 -14.88 -6.00
N ASP A 119 -34.74 -13.66 -6.54
CA ASP A 119 -35.54 -12.47 -6.30
C ASP A 119 -37.00 -12.70 -6.76
N ARG A 120 -37.93 -12.84 -5.79
CA ARG A 120 -39.34 -13.15 -6.02
C ARG A 120 -40.22 -11.90 -6.06
N ASP A 121 -39.81 -10.80 -5.44
CA ASP A 121 -40.55 -9.53 -5.45
C ASP A 121 -40.05 -8.49 -6.48
N ASN A 122 -38.92 -8.78 -7.13
CA ASN A 122 -38.21 -7.99 -8.14
C ASN A 122 -37.54 -6.70 -7.61
N ASP A 123 -37.15 -6.67 -6.33
CA ASP A 123 -36.40 -5.54 -5.74
C ASP A 123 -34.91 -5.48 -6.15
N SER A 124 -34.42 -6.47 -6.90
CA SER A 124 -33.02 -6.67 -7.31
C SER A 124 -32.05 -7.00 -6.17
N ARG A 125 -32.55 -7.62 -5.10
CA ARG A 125 -31.82 -8.13 -3.94
C ARG A 125 -32.38 -9.52 -3.56
N ILE A 126 -31.96 -10.05 -2.41
CA ILE A 126 -32.49 -11.30 -1.85
C ILE A 126 -32.65 -11.11 -0.35
N SER A 127 -33.88 -11.16 0.15
CA SER A 127 -34.21 -11.10 1.57
C SER A 127 -33.94 -12.42 2.30
N LEU A 128 -33.87 -12.39 3.64
CA LEU A 128 -33.72 -13.60 4.48
C LEU A 128 -34.86 -14.60 4.26
N GLU A 129 -36.07 -14.11 3.97
CA GLU A 129 -37.28 -14.91 3.79
C GLU A 129 -37.26 -15.65 2.45
N GLU A 130 -36.81 -15.00 1.39
CA GLU A 130 -36.53 -15.63 0.10
C GLU A 130 -35.37 -16.62 0.20
N PHE A 131 -34.27 -16.22 0.85
CA PHE A 131 -33.11 -17.08 1.08
C PHE A 131 -33.48 -18.38 1.82
N THR A 132 -34.39 -18.30 2.79
CA THR A 132 -34.91 -19.47 3.51
C THR A 132 -35.78 -20.36 2.63
N ALA A 133 -36.65 -19.78 1.80
CA ALA A 133 -37.44 -20.54 0.83
C ALA A 133 -36.56 -21.25 -0.21
N ILE A 134 -35.53 -20.55 -0.71
CA ILE A 134 -34.51 -21.06 -1.63
C ILE A 134 -33.76 -22.27 -1.02
N PHE A 135 -33.37 -22.20 0.26
CA PHE A 135 -32.66 -23.29 0.93
C PHE A 135 -33.50 -24.57 1.07
N GLY A 136 -34.82 -24.42 1.21
CA GLY A 136 -35.78 -25.54 1.19
C GLY A 136 -35.96 -26.14 -0.20
N ASP A 137 -36.21 -25.30 -1.21
CA ASP A 137 -36.48 -25.73 -2.59
C ASP A 137 -35.25 -26.40 -3.27
N LEU A 138 -34.02 -26.01 -2.89
CA LEU A 138 -32.78 -26.46 -3.53
C LEU A 138 -32.18 -27.79 -3.04
N LYS A 139 -32.86 -28.57 -2.17
CA LYS A 139 -32.31 -29.80 -1.54
C LYS A 139 -31.70 -30.84 -2.50
N ASN A 140 -31.96 -30.79 -3.81
CA ASN A 140 -31.45 -31.75 -4.81
C ASN A 140 -30.61 -31.18 -5.98
N ASP A 141 -30.31 -29.87 -6.06
CA ASP A 141 -29.51 -29.33 -7.18
C ASP A 141 -27.99 -29.49 -6.96
N ARG A 142 -27.25 -29.71 -8.06
CA ARG A 142 -25.79 -29.69 -8.11
C ARG A 142 -25.21 -28.34 -7.67
N MET A 143 -25.94 -27.24 -7.89
CA MET A 143 -25.52 -25.89 -7.46
C MET A 143 -25.58 -25.73 -5.91
N ALA A 144 -26.59 -26.32 -5.27
CA ALA A 144 -26.76 -26.28 -3.81
C ALA A 144 -25.61 -26.96 -3.04
N LYS A 145 -24.99 -28.00 -3.63
CA LYS A 145 -23.81 -28.66 -3.06
C LYS A 145 -22.56 -27.77 -3.10
N GLY A 146 -22.45 -26.88 -4.09
CA GLY A 146 -21.42 -25.83 -4.10
C GLY A 146 -21.67 -24.78 -3.00
N PHE A 147 -22.94 -24.39 -2.84
CA PHE A 147 -23.37 -23.40 -1.86
C PHE A 147 -23.18 -23.86 -0.41
N ARG A 148 -23.64 -25.07 -0.02
CA ARG A 148 -23.39 -25.60 1.34
C ARG A 148 -21.90 -25.78 1.64
N LYS A 149 -21.09 -26.20 0.64
CA LYS A 149 -19.63 -26.30 0.81
C LYS A 149 -18.96 -24.94 1.08
N ALA A 150 -19.55 -23.83 0.61
CA ALA A 150 -19.10 -22.48 0.97
C ALA A 150 -19.30 -22.18 2.45
N LEU A 151 -20.52 -22.42 2.94
CA LEU A 151 -20.95 -22.10 4.30
C LEU A 151 -20.18 -22.91 5.35
N ASN A 152 -20.08 -24.24 5.18
CA ASN A 152 -19.40 -25.12 6.12
C ASN A 152 -17.88 -24.89 6.21
N LYS A 153 -17.24 -24.29 5.18
CA LYS A 153 -15.82 -23.89 5.26
C LYS A 153 -15.60 -22.75 6.28
N LYS A 154 -16.66 -22.00 6.63
CA LYS A 154 -16.63 -20.86 7.57
C LYS A 154 -16.86 -21.26 9.04
N GLU A 155 -17.22 -22.52 9.33
CA GLU A 155 -17.47 -23.02 10.70
C GLU A 155 -16.20 -23.18 11.56
N GLY A 156 -15.03 -23.30 10.95
CA GLY A 156 -13.75 -23.53 11.67
C GLY A 156 -13.18 -22.30 12.39
N ILE A 157 -13.88 -21.17 12.43
CA ILE A 157 -13.37 -19.87 12.89
C ILE A 157 -14.33 -19.30 13.93
N LEU A 158 -14.02 -19.53 15.22
CA LEU A 158 -14.77 -18.93 16.32
C LEU A 158 -14.52 -17.42 16.37
N ALA A 159 -15.61 -16.65 16.29
CA ALA A 159 -15.56 -15.20 16.16
C ALA A 159 -15.29 -14.49 17.50
N ILE A 160 -14.45 -13.45 17.44
CA ILE A 160 -14.48 -12.33 18.40
C ILE A 160 -14.63 -11.06 17.57
N GLY A 161 -15.79 -10.41 17.68
CA GLY A 161 -16.12 -9.20 16.92
C GLY A 161 -15.44 -7.94 17.48
N GLY A 162 -15.07 -7.03 16.57
CA GLY A 162 -14.54 -5.71 16.88
C GLY A 162 -14.51 -4.86 15.60
N THR A 163 -15.09 -3.67 15.64
CA THR A 163 -15.39 -2.82 14.47
C THR A 163 -14.16 -2.12 13.89
N SER A 164 -13.97 -2.15 12.56
CA SER A 164 -13.48 -1.03 11.71
C SER A 164 -13.38 -1.43 10.23
N GLU A 165 -13.92 -0.60 9.32
CA GLU A 165 -14.13 -0.94 7.90
C GLU A 165 -12.96 -0.64 6.94
N ILE A 166 -11.82 -0.15 7.43
CA ILE A 166 -10.73 0.39 6.58
C ILE A 166 -9.39 -0.36 6.78
N SER A 167 -9.48 -1.63 7.15
CA SER A 167 -8.40 -2.61 6.95
C SER A 167 -8.57 -3.24 5.57
N SER A 168 -8.11 -2.56 4.52
CA SER A 168 -8.21 -3.04 3.14
C SER A 168 -7.16 -4.11 2.78
N GLU A 169 -7.11 -5.16 3.61
CA GLU A 169 -6.87 -6.56 3.22
C GLU A 169 -7.68 -7.40 4.22
N GLY A 170 -8.66 -8.15 3.71
CA GLY A 170 -9.74 -8.72 4.53
C GLY A 170 -9.33 -9.94 5.36
N THR A 171 -8.64 -9.71 6.48
CA THR A 171 -8.44 -10.71 7.53
C THR A 171 -8.92 -10.21 8.88
N GLN A 172 -10.04 -10.78 9.33
CA GLN A 172 -10.38 -10.89 10.76
C GLN A 172 -9.14 -11.41 11.51
N HIS A 173 -8.92 -10.97 12.76
CA HIS A 173 -7.65 -11.13 13.49
C HIS A 173 -7.28 -12.57 13.91
N SER A 174 -7.16 -13.50 12.96
CA SER A 174 -6.33 -14.68 13.12
C SER A 174 -4.87 -14.24 13.19
N ILE A 175 -4.27 -14.33 14.39
CA ILE A 175 -2.84 -14.05 14.58
C ILE A 175 -2.07 -15.06 13.73
N SER A 176 -1.36 -14.58 12.71
CA SER A 176 -0.55 -15.42 11.83
C SER A 176 0.67 -15.92 12.60
N GLU A 177 0.62 -17.17 13.06
CA GLU A 177 1.74 -17.82 13.76
C GLU A 177 2.98 -17.90 12.85
N GLN A 178 2.76 -18.07 11.55
CA GLN A 178 3.76 -18.00 10.50
C GLN A 178 4.49 -16.66 10.51
N GLU A 179 3.76 -15.53 10.56
CA GLU A 179 4.35 -14.20 10.64
C GLU A 179 5.07 -13.96 11.97
N ARG A 180 4.51 -14.40 13.11
CA ARG A 180 5.18 -14.33 14.42
C ARG A 180 6.54 -15.05 14.37
N TYR A 181 6.54 -16.27 13.85
CA TYR A 181 7.74 -17.10 13.73
C TYR A 181 8.77 -16.47 12.77
N ALA A 182 8.32 -15.99 11.61
CA ALA A 182 9.16 -15.34 10.61
C ALA A 182 9.82 -14.06 11.14
N PHE A 183 9.03 -13.16 11.75
CA PHE A 183 9.52 -11.87 12.24
C PHE A 183 10.44 -12.02 13.46
N ALA A 184 10.14 -12.93 14.39
CA ALA A 184 11.05 -13.22 15.50
C ALA A 184 12.41 -13.73 15.01
N ASN A 185 12.44 -14.63 14.03
CA ASN A 185 13.70 -15.11 13.43
C ASN A 185 14.43 -14.03 12.63
N TYR A 186 13.71 -13.20 11.87
CA TYR A 186 14.32 -12.05 11.20
C TYR A 186 14.99 -11.10 12.21
N ILE A 187 14.27 -10.70 13.27
CA ILE A 187 14.79 -9.85 14.36
C ILE A 187 16.03 -10.46 15.00
N ASN A 188 15.98 -11.76 15.34
CA ASN A 188 17.12 -12.49 15.90
C ASN A 188 18.34 -12.46 14.98
N SER A 189 18.16 -12.56 13.66
CA SER A 189 19.26 -12.55 12.70
C SER A 189 19.81 -11.15 12.43
N SER A 190 18.93 -10.15 12.35
CA SER A 190 19.27 -8.78 11.92
C SER A 190 19.79 -7.90 13.07
N LEU A 191 19.40 -8.19 14.31
CA LEU A 191 19.83 -7.46 15.51
C LEU A 191 20.73 -8.30 16.44
N ALA A 192 21.20 -9.48 16.00
CA ALA A 192 22.01 -10.42 16.80
C ALA A 192 23.15 -9.75 17.58
N GLU A 193 23.89 -8.87 16.91
CA GLU A 193 25.08 -8.21 17.45
C GLU A 193 24.77 -6.87 18.13
N ASP A 194 23.53 -6.36 18.04
CA ASP A 194 23.17 -5.06 18.60
C ASP A 194 23.29 -5.05 20.13
N PRO A 195 24.10 -4.16 20.72
CA PRO A 195 24.38 -4.18 22.16
C PRO A 195 23.17 -3.78 23.01
N ASP A 196 22.20 -3.04 22.46
CA ASP A 196 21.05 -2.51 23.19
C ASP A 196 19.87 -3.48 23.21
N CYS A 197 19.88 -4.52 22.36
CA CYS A 197 18.85 -5.57 22.31
C CYS A 197 19.22 -6.86 23.08
N LYS A 198 20.42 -6.93 23.67
CA LYS A 198 20.93 -8.16 24.34
C LYS A 198 20.13 -8.63 25.57
N HIS A 199 19.22 -7.81 26.11
CA HIS A 199 18.31 -8.20 27.19
C HIS A 199 17.05 -8.94 26.72
N VAL A 200 16.75 -8.92 25.42
CA VAL A 200 15.55 -9.51 24.80
C VAL A 200 15.86 -10.53 23.69
N LEU A 201 17.08 -10.53 23.15
CA LEU A 201 17.52 -11.50 22.13
C LEU A 201 18.26 -12.71 22.76
N PRO A 202 18.11 -13.92 22.20
CA PRO A 202 17.20 -14.28 21.11
C PRO A 202 15.75 -14.45 21.58
N ILE A 203 14.81 -13.96 20.78
CA ILE A 203 13.36 -14.18 20.95
C ILE A 203 13.03 -15.62 20.55
N ASN A 204 12.28 -16.35 21.38
CA ASN A 204 11.77 -17.66 20.98
C ASN A 204 10.61 -17.50 19.96
N PRO A 205 10.77 -17.91 18.68
CA PRO A 205 9.80 -17.68 17.62
C PRO A 205 8.54 -18.56 17.74
N GLU A 206 8.60 -19.66 18.49
CA GLU A 206 7.46 -20.56 18.74
C GLU A 206 6.46 -20.00 19.76
N THR A 207 6.81 -18.89 20.43
CA THR A 207 6.06 -18.34 21.57
C THR A 207 5.65 -16.88 21.35
N GLU A 208 4.76 -16.38 22.20
CA GLU A 208 4.38 -14.96 22.26
C GLU A 208 5.48 -14.02 22.80
N ALA A 209 6.71 -14.53 23.02
CA ALA A 209 7.86 -13.74 23.46
C ALA A 209 8.14 -12.52 22.57
N LEU A 210 7.83 -12.58 21.27
CA LEU A 210 7.94 -11.45 20.34
C LEU A 210 7.17 -10.21 20.84
N PHE A 211 5.93 -10.38 21.27
CA PHE A 211 5.06 -9.27 21.69
C PHE A 211 5.58 -8.59 22.95
N LYS A 212 6.14 -9.39 23.88
CA LYS A 212 6.82 -8.87 25.07
C LYS A 212 8.15 -8.19 24.72
N ALA A 213 8.93 -8.76 23.79
CA ALA A 213 10.24 -8.23 23.41
C ALA A 213 10.17 -6.84 22.75
N VAL A 214 9.10 -6.53 22.00
CA VAL A 214 8.92 -5.19 21.40
C VAL A 214 8.26 -4.16 22.34
N SER A 215 7.69 -4.61 23.47
CA SER A 215 6.86 -3.76 24.36
C SER A 215 7.63 -2.62 25.05
N ASP A 216 8.96 -2.63 25.00
CA ASP A 216 9.82 -1.57 25.53
C ASP A 216 10.21 -0.48 24.50
N GLY A 217 9.84 -0.70 23.23
CA GLY A 217 10.09 0.17 22.09
C GLY A 217 11.52 0.15 21.51
N VAL A 218 12.49 -0.53 22.15
CA VAL A 218 13.90 -0.52 21.72
C VAL A 218 14.05 -1.25 20.39
N ILE A 219 13.52 -2.48 20.27
CA ILE A 219 13.54 -3.26 19.03
C ILE A 219 12.88 -2.49 17.88
N LEU A 220 11.74 -1.83 18.11
CA LEU A 220 11.04 -1.08 17.07
C LEU A 220 11.89 0.09 16.56
N CYS A 221 12.53 0.86 17.45
CA CYS A 221 13.43 1.93 17.05
C CYS A 221 14.63 1.41 16.22
N LYS A 222 15.22 0.28 16.63
CA LYS A 222 16.33 -0.35 15.91
C LYS A 222 15.93 -0.88 14.53
N LEU A 223 14.77 -1.52 14.42
CA LEU A 223 14.22 -1.99 13.13
C LEU A 223 13.90 -0.84 12.18
N ILE A 224 13.43 0.31 12.69
CA ILE A 224 13.20 1.51 11.89
C ILE A 224 14.52 2.01 11.29
N ASN A 225 15.60 2.11 12.08
CA ASN A 225 16.93 2.47 11.58
C ASN A 225 17.54 1.43 10.63
N LEU A 226 17.26 0.14 10.84
CA LEU A 226 17.66 -0.93 9.91
C LEU A 226 16.94 -0.82 8.56
N SER A 227 15.68 -0.37 8.56
CA SER A 227 14.85 -0.26 7.34
C SER A 227 15.09 1.05 6.59
N VAL A 228 15.31 2.14 7.32
CA VAL A 228 15.67 3.46 6.79
C VAL A 228 16.70 4.09 7.75
N SER A 229 17.97 4.03 7.36
CA SER A 229 19.10 4.60 8.11
C SER A 229 18.86 6.05 8.54
N ASP A 230 19.43 6.43 9.69
CA ASP A 230 19.35 7.80 10.26
C ASP A 230 17.94 8.33 10.58
N THR A 231 16.89 7.50 10.54
CA THR A 231 15.51 7.94 10.87
C THR A 231 15.36 8.34 12.34
N ILE A 232 16.05 7.65 13.25
CA ILE A 232 16.06 7.86 14.70
C ILE A 232 17.50 8.08 15.18
N ASP A 233 17.75 9.21 15.81
CA ASP A 233 18.97 9.41 16.60
C ASP A 233 18.91 8.52 17.85
N GLU A 234 19.74 7.48 17.87
CA GLU A 234 19.74 6.50 18.95
C GLU A 234 20.06 7.06 20.34
N ARG A 235 20.69 8.24 20.42
CA ARG A 235 20.95 8.93 21.69
C ARG A 235 19.64 9.31 22.39
N THR A 236 18.53 9.39 21.66
CA THR A 236 17.19 9.67 22.21
C THR A 236 16.51 8.42 22.80
N ILE A 237 16.93 7.21 22.44
CA ILE A 237 16.31 5.96 22.91
C ILE A 237 16.65 5.75 24.39
N ASN A 238 15.64 5.53 25.22
CA ASN A 238 15.85 5.11 26.60
C ASN A 238 16.27 3.63 26.57
N LYS A 239 17.51 3.33 26.94
CA LYS A 239 18.14 1.99 26.80
C LYS A 239 18.31 1.20 28.11
N LYS A 240 18.14 1.82 29.28
CA LYS A 240 18.43 1.20 30.61
C LYS A 240 17.40 1.61 31.66
N LYS A 241 17.09 0.70 32.60
CA LYS A 241 16.19 0.91 33.76
C LYS A 241 14.85 1.55 33.37
N LEU A 242 14.14 0.92 32.42
CA LEU A 242 12.93 1.48 31.84
C LEU A 242 11.79 1.54 32.86
N THR A 243 11.22 2.74 32.98
CA THR A 243 10.01 3.02 33.75
C THR A 243 8.83 3.03 32.79
N ALA A 244 7.60 2.97 33.33
CA ALA A 244 6.39 3.09 32.52
C ALA A 244 6.35 4.37 31.65
N PHE A 245 7.03 5.45 32.08
CA PHE A 245 7.16 6.70 31.33
C PHE A 245 8.24 6.61 30.24
N THR A 246 9.44 6.12 30.54
CA THR A 246 10.51 6.03 29.53
C THR A 246 10.24 4.97 28.46
N THR A 247 9.47 3.93 28.79
CA THR A 247 8.88 3.00 27.79
C THR A 247 7.86 3.70 26.90
N GLN A 248 6.97 4.52 27.46
CA GLN A 248 6.00 5.31 26.68
C GLN A 248 6.70 6.24 25.68
N GLU A 249 7.80 6.88 26.10
CA GLU A 249 8.61 7.72 25.22
C GLU A 249 9.27 6.95 24.07
N ASN A 250 9.83 5.76 24.33
CA ASN A 250 10.39 4.90 23.27
C ASN A 250 9.32 4.50 22.25
N LEU A 251 8.12 4.17 22.71
CA LEU A 251 7.02 3.75 21.84
C LEU A 251 6.43 4.93 21.05
N ASN A 252 6.37 6.12 21.64
CA ASN A 252 6.03 7.36 20.92
C ASN A 252 7.09 7.67 19.84
N LEU A 253 8.38 7.54 20.17
CA LEU A 253 9.50 7.72 19.23
C LEU A 253 9.40 6.73 18.07
N ALA A 254 9.16 5.44 18.35
CA ALA A 254 8.97 4.41 17.35
C ALA A 254 7.76 4.69 16.44
N LEU A 255 6.58 4.97 17.00
CA LEU A 255 5.37 5.23 16.22
C LEU A 255 5.47 6.47 15.34
N ASN A 256 5.96 7.59 15.87
CA ASN A 256 6.10 8.83 15.10
C ASN A 256 7.20 8.71 14.02
N SER A 257 8.23 7.91 14.26
CA SER A 257 9.28 7.64 13.27
C SER A 257 8.83 6.65 12.19
N ALA A 258 8.06 5.62 12.55
CA ALA A 258 7.38 4.73 11.60
C ALA A 258 6.42 5.53 10.69
N SER A 259 5.65 6.45 11.27
CA SER A 259 4.80 7.40 10.52
C SER A 259 5.61 8.24 9.52
N ALA A 260 6.80 8.72 9.92
CA ALA A 260 7.65 9.56 9.08
C ALA A 260 8.31 8.81 7.90
N ILE A 261 8.47 7.48 7.99
CA ILE A 261 8.89 6.63 6.86
C ILE A 261 7.71 6.09 6.03
N GLY A 262 6.47 6.45 6.35
CA GLY A 262 5.28 6.10 5.57
C GLY A 262 4.44 4.94 6.11
N CYS A 263 4.74 4.40 7.30
CA CYS A 263 3.87 3.40 7.93
C CYS A 263 2.51 4.01 8.34
N GLN A 264 1.43 3.27 8.09
CA GLN A 264 0.09 3.60 8.56
C GLN A 264 -0.05 3.26 10.04
N VAL A 265 0.06 4.27 10.90
CA VAL A 265 -0.02 4.14 12.37
C VAL A 265 -1.25 4.84 12.99
N VAL A 266 -2.21 5.28 12.18
CA VAL A 266 -3.37 6.08 12.62
C VAL A 266 -4.16 5.43 13.78
N ASN A 267 -4.25 4.10 13.77
CA ASN A 267 -5.00 3.30 14.75
C ASN A 267 -4.08 2.51 15.72
N ILE A 268 -2.82 2.92 15.90
CA ILE A 268 -1.87 2.26 16.81
C ILE A 268 -1.38 3.26 17.85
N GLY A 269 -1.83 3.10 19.10
CA GLY A 269 -1.32 3.83 20.24
C GLY A 269 -0.08 3.16 20.85
N ALA A 270 0.77 3.94 21.51
CA ALA A 270 1.92 3.39 22.23
C ALA A 270 1.49 2.47 23.40
N GLN A 271 0.31 2.68 23.99
CA GLN A 271 -0.25 1.76 24.99
C GLN A 271 -0.59 0.39 24.37
N ASP A 272 -1.06 0.34 23.11
CA ASP A 272 -1.37 -0.92 22.42
C ASP A 272 -0.13 -1.78 22.17
N LEU A 273 0.98 -1.13 21.82
CA LEU A 273 2.28 -1.77 21.65
C LEU A 273 2.88 -2.23 22.99
N LYS A 274 2.69 -1.44 24.06
CA LYS A 274 3.10 -1.78 25.42
C LYS A 274 2.32 -2.97 26.00
N GLU A 275 1.04 -3.08 25.66
CA GLU A 275 0.19 -4.25 25.93
C GLU A 275 0.54 -5.45 25.03
N GLY A 276 1.34 -5.25 23.99
CA GLY A 276 1.77 -6.30 23.06
C GLY A 276 0.66 -6.82 22.17
N LYS A 277 -0.34 -5.99 21.81
CA LYS A 277 -1.52 -6.43 21.02
C LYS A 277 -1.08 -7.11 19.71
N PRO A 278 -1.27 -8.43 19.55
CA PRO A 278 -0.57 -9.19 18.51
C PRO A 278 -0.79 -8.70 17.07
N HIS A 279 -2.02 -8.37 16.70
CA HIS A 279 -2.35 -7.91 15.35
C HIS A 279 -1.72 -6.54 15.01
N LEU A 280 -1.67 -5.61 15.97
CA LEU A 280 -1.05 -4.30 15.78
C LEU A 280 0.48 -4.40 15.75
N VAL A 281 1.06 -5.26 16.59
CA VAL A 281 2.50 -5.53 16.60
C VAL A 281 2.94 -6.17 15.28
N LEU A 282 2.29 -7.26 14.84
CA LEU A 282 2.64 -7.93 13.58
C LEU A 282 2.41 -7.00 12.38
N GLY A 283 1.31 -6.23 12.36
CA GLY A 283 1.02 -5.26 11.30
C GLY A 283 2.05 -4.13 11.22
N LEU A 284 2.54 -3.62 12.35
CA LEU A 284 3.59 -2.59 12.39
C LEU A 284 4.96 -3.17 12.02
N LEU A 285 5.33 -4.34 12.55
CA LEU A 285 6.57 -5.04 12.21
C LEU A 285 6.63 -5.33 10.71
N TRP A 286 5.54 -5.85 10.12
CA TRP A 286 5.46 -6.09 8.68
C TRP A 286 5.70 -4.82 7.87
N GLN A 287 5.04 -3.71 8.21
CA GLN A 287 5.23 -2.45 7.47
C GLN A 287 6.67 -1.94 7.53
N ILE A 288 7.29 -1.94 8.71
CA ILE A 288 8.69 -1.53 8.88
C ILE A 288 9.62 -2.43 8.05
N ILE A 289 9.50 -3.76 8.20
CA ILE A 289 10.32 -4.75 7.48
C ILE A 289 10.13 -4.63 5.96
N LYS A 290 8.89 -4.46 5.48
CA LYS A 290 8.58 -4.32 4.05
C LYS A 290 9.27 -3.10 3.44
N ILE A 291 9.28 -1.96 4.14
CA ILE A 291 10.00 -0.74 3.69
C ILE A 291 11.50 -1.05 3.52
N GLY A 292 12.13 -1.69 4.50
CA GLY A 292 13.55 -2.04 4.43
C GLY A 292 13.87 -3.06 3.33
N LEU A 293 13.02 -4.07 3.14
CA LEU A 293 13.19 -5.07 2.08
C LEU A 293 13.03 -4.49 0.68
N PHE A 294 12.18 -3.49 0.50
CA PHE A 294 11.86 -2.92 -0.81
C PHE A 294 12.67 -1.67 -1.15
N ALA A 295 13.45 -1.14 -0.20
CA ALA A 295 14.22 0.09 -0.35
C ALA A 295 15.14 0.11 -1.58
N ASP A 296 15.74 -1.04 -1.93
CA ASP A 296 16.66 -1.17 -3.08
C ASP A 296 16.00 -1.77 -4.33
N ILE A 297 14.69 -2.03 -4.29
CA ILE A 297 13.87 -2.51 -5.42
C ILE A 297 13.28 -1.28 -6.16
N GLU A 298 14.11 -0.27 -6.36
CA GLU A 298 13.78 0.95 -7.11
C GLU A 298 14.94 1.33 -8.04
N LEU A 299 14.58 1.81 -9.23
CA LEU A 299 15.54 2.10 -10.31
C LEU A 299 16.56 3.19 -9.91
N SER A 300 16.14 4.14 -9.06
CA SER A 300 16.97 5.22 -8.50
C SER A 300 18.12 4.75 -7.60
N ARG A 301 18.06 3.53 -7.08
CA ARG A 301 19.15 2.92 -6.27
C ARG A 301 19.84 1.77 -6.99
N ASN A 302 19.11 1.05 -7.83
CA ASN A 302 19.62 -0.11 -8.54
C ASN A 302 19.35 0.05 -10.04
N GLU A 303 20.24 0.77 -10.73
CA GLU A 303 20.16 0.99 -12.18
C GLU A 303 20.10 -0.31 -13.00
N ALA A 304 20.57 -1.44 -12.45
CA ALA A 304 20.49 -2.73 -13.12
C ALA A 304 19.04 -3.22 -13.32
N ILE A 305 18.07 -2.67 -12.56
CA ILE A 305 16.63 -2.88 -12.77
C ILE A 305 16.20 -2.47 -14.19
N ALA A 306 16.90 -1.55 -14.86
CA ALA A 306 16.61 -1.21 -16.25
C ALA A 306 16.72 -2.41 -17.22
N ALA A 307 17.45 -3.47 -16.86
CA ALA A 307 17.50 -4.72 -17.62
C ALA A 307 16.16 -5.48 -17.65
N LEU A 308 15.18 -5.10 -16.82
CA LEU A 308 13.83 -5.67 -16.77
C LEU A 308 12.87 -5.07 -17.82
N LEU A 309 13.26 -4.01 -18.52
CA LEU A 309 12.45 -3.33 -19.54
C LEU A 309 12.01 -4.33 -20.64
N GLU A 310 10.73 -4.29 -21.02
CA GLU A 310 10.16 -5.17 -22.05
C GLU A 310 10.05 -4.47 -23.41
N GLU A 311 9.89 -5.24 -24.49
CA GLU A 311 9.87 -4.70 -25.85
C GLU A 311 8.72 -3.69 -26.05
N GLY A 312 9.09 -2.44 -26.33
CA GLY A 312 8.16 -1.33 -26.60
C GLY A 312 7.75 -0.51 -25.37
N GLU A 313 8.28 -0.83 -24.19
CA GLU A 313 8.06 -0.06 -22.96
C GLU A 313 9.08 1.10 -22.81
N SER A 314 8.70 2.18 -22.13
CA SER A 314 9.61 3.25 -21.75
C SER A 314 10.13 3.10 -20.32
N LEU A 315 11.28 3.71 -20.00
CA LEU A 315 11.82 3.69 -18.64
C LEU A 315 10.85 4.34 -17.62
N GLU A 316 10.09 5.35 -18.05
CA GLU A 316 9.05 5.98 -17.23
C GLU A 316 7.93 4.99 -16.87
N ASP A 317 7.63 4.00 -17.72
CA ASP A 317 6.60 3.00 -17.42
C ASP A 317 7.12 1.96 -16.42
N LEU A 318 8.39 1.56 -16.55
CA LEU A 318 9.07 0.74 -15.53
C LEU A 318 9.14 1.46 -14.17
N MET A 319 9.36 2.78 -14.17
CA MET A 319 9.34 3.65 -12.99
C MET A 319 7.95 3.91 -12.39
N LYS A 320 6.85 3.45 -13.01
CA LYS A 320 5.50 3.53 -12.43
C LYS A 320 5.09 2.25 -11.71
N LEU A 321 5.89 1.18 -11.81
CA LEU A 321 5.59 -0.10 -11.20
C LEU A 321 5.90 -0.07 -9.70
N SER A 322 5.01 -0.67 -8.91
CA SER A 322 5.27 -0.94 -7.50
C SER A 322 6.48 -1.87 -7.31
N PRO A 323 7.18 -1.82 -6.16
CA PRO A 323 8.25 -2.77 -5.86
C PRO A 323 7.81 -4.24 -5.97
N GLU A 324 6.56 -4.56 -5.66
CA GLU A 324 5.97 -5.89 -5.84
C GLU A 324 5.92 -6.32 -7.32
N GLU A 325 5.52 -5.42 -8.22
CA GLU A 325 5.47 -5.66 -9.66
C GLU A 325 6.88 -5.76 -10.24
N LEU A 326 7.82 -4.91 -9.81
CA LEU A 326 9.24 -5.00 -10.18
C LEU A 326 9.86 -6.33 -9.72
N LEU A 327 9.54 -6.79 -8.51
CA LEU A 327 10.03 -8.06 -7.97
C LEU A 327 9.44 -9.28 -8.70
N LEU A 328 8.15 -9.24 -9.04
CA LEU A 328 7.49 -10.27 -9.86
C LEU A 328 8.09 -10.31 -11.27
N ARG A 329 8.38 -9.14 -11.84
CA ARG A 329 9.00 -8.97 -13.15
C ARG A 329 10.45 -9.46 -13.16
N TRP A 330 11.21 -9.19 -12.11
CA TRP A 330 12.56 -9.74 -11.90
C TRP A 330 12.55 -11.27 -11.81
N ALA A 331 11.67 -11.85 -10.99
CA ALA A 331 11.55 -13.30 -10.89
C ALA A 331 11.22 -13.92 -12.27
N ASN A 332 10.31 -13.30 -13.01
CA ASN A 332 9.98 -13.71 -14.38
C ASN A 332 11.11 -13.51 -15.39
N PHE A 333 11.95 -12.48 -15.28
CA PHE A 333 13.12 -12.29 -16.14
C PHE A 333 14.09 -13.48 -16.07
N HIS A 334 14.29 -14.04 -14.87
CA HIS A 334 15.07 -15.27 -14.70
C HIS A 334 14.30 -16.53 -15.11
N LEU A 335 13.03 -16.67 -14.71
CA LEU A 335 12.23 -17.88 -14.99
C LEU A 335 11.91 -18.07 -16.49
N LYS A 336 11.76 -16.98 -17.27
CA LYS A 336 11.57 -17.03 -18.72
C LYS A 336 12.73 -17.75 -19.44
N LYS A 337 13.96 -17.70 -18.90
CA LYS A 337 15.14 -18.38 -19.45
C LYS A 337 15.01 -19.91 -19.46
N VAL A 338 14.20 -20.47 -18.53
CA VAL A 338 13.87 -21.90 -18.44
C VAL A 338 12.44 -22.21 -18.89
N GLY A 339 11.77 -21.28 -19.59
CA GLY A 339 10.42 -21.48 -20.12
C GLY A 339 9.31 -21.47 -19.07
N MET A 340 9.53 -20.85 -17.91
CA MET A 340 8.54 -20.71 -16.85
C MET A 340 8.14 -19.25 -16.60
N SER A 341 7.00 -19.04 -15.97
CA SER A 341 6.52 -17.74 -15.51
C SER A 341 5.60 -17.90 -14.30
N ILE A 342 5.61 -16.92 -13.40
CA ILE A 342 4.70 -16.80 -12.27
C ILE A 342 3.90 -15.48 -12.35
N SER A 343 2.71 -15.48 -11.79
CA SER A 343 1.80 -14.32 -11.73
C SER A 343 1.59 -13.79 -10.30
N ASN A 344 2.02 -14.54 -9.29
CA ASN A 344 1.84 -14.23 -7.88
C ASN A 344 2.86 -15.01 -7.01
N PHE A 345 3.09 -14.52 -5.79
CA PHE A 345 3.93 -15.20 -4.78
C PHE A 345 3.12 -16.10 -3.84
N SER A 346 1.98 -16.66 -4.29
CA SER A 346 1.12 -17.52 -3.47
C SER A 346 0.86 -18.88 -4.10
N GLY A 347 -0.08 -19.00 -5.04
CA GLY A 347 -0.43 -20.25 -5.72
C GLY A 347 0.70 -20.79 -6.61
N ASP A 348 1.39 -19.92 -7.33
CA ASP A 348 2.33 -20.30 -8.39
C ASP A 348 3.67 -20.82 -7.84
N ILE A 349 3.96 -20.57 -6.56
CA ILE A 349 5.21 -20.96 -5.90
C ILE A 349 5.07 -22.18 -4.96
N LYS A 350 3.84 -22.66 -4.70
CA LYS A 350 3.56 -23.69 -3.68
C LYS A 350 4.33 -24.99 -3.86
N ASP A 351 4.59 -25.35 -5.12
CA ASP A 351 5.27 -26.59 -5.46
C ASP A 351 6.80 -26.45 -5.50
N SER A 352 7.35 -25.30 -5.10
CA SER A 352 8.77 -24.96 -5.02
C SER A 352 9.57 -25.06 -6.31
N LYS A 353 9.00 -25.43 -7.47
CA LYS A 353 9.76 -25.58 -8.72
C LYS A 353 10.26 -24.25 -9.26
N ALA A 354 9.39 -23.22 -9.23
CA ALA A 354 9.77 -21.86 -9.56
C ALA A 354 10.95 -21.39 -8.69
N TYR A 355 10.94 -21.68 -7.39
CA TYR A 355 12.05 -21.32 -6.50
C TYR A 355 13.35 -22.07 -6.81
N PHE A 356 13.32 -23.38 -7.05
CA PHE A 356 14.53 -24.12 -7.42
C PHE A 356 15.22 -23.52 -8.66
N HIS A 357 14.46 -23.27 -9.73
CA HIS A 357 15.01 -22.68 -10.93
C HIS A 357 15.38 -21.20 -10.77
N LEU A 358 14.65 -20.42 -9.96
CA LEU A 358 15.07 -19.05 -9.64
C LEU A 358 16.42 -19.05 -8.91
N LEU A 359 16.59 -19.90 -7.90
CA LEU A 359 17.87 -20.08 -7.19
C LEU A 359 18.99 -20.49 -8.15
N GLU A 360 18.75 -21.45 -9.05
CA GLU A 360 19.69 -21.88 -10.09
C GLU A 360 20.10 -20.72 -11.03
N GLN A 361 19.17 -19.85 -11.42
CA GLN A 361 19.42 -18.74 -12.34
C GLN A 361 20.09 -17.50 -11.70
N ILE A 362 20.06 -17.36 -10.38
CA ILE A 362 20.65 -16.22 -9.66
C ILE A 362 21.93 -16.58 -8.89
N ALA A 363 22.19 -17.87 -8.69
CA ALA A 363 23.37 -18.32 -7.97
C ALA A 363 24.68 -17.90 -8.68
N PRO A 364 25.70 -17.43 -7.94
CA PRO A 364 26.96 -17.03 -8.55
C PRO A 364 27.63 -18.16 -9.34
N ASP A 365 27.97 -17.86 -10.58
CA ASP A 365 28.64 -18.78 -11.52
C ASP A 365 30.17 -18.85 -11.35
N GLY A 366 30.75 -17.95 -10.56
CA GLY A 366 32.19 -17.83 -10.32
C GLY A 366 32.94 -16.99 -11.36
N THR A 367 32.25 -16.18 -12.18
CA THR A 367 32.90 -15.33 -13.20
C THR A 367 33.54 -14.05 -12.66
N LYS A 368 33.19 -13.63 -11.43
CA LYS A 368 33.76 -12.46 -10.75
C LYS A 368 34.85 -12.92 -9.78
N GLU A 369 36.02 -12.28 -9.81
CA GLU A 369 37.22 -12.74 -9.06
C GLU A 369 36.98 -12.93 -7.55
N ASP A 370 36.15 -12.09 -6.94
CA ASP A 370 35.85 -12.13 -5.49
C ASP A 370 34.58 -12.92 -5.10
N VAL A 371 33.88 -13.56 -6.05
CA VAL A 371 32.61 -14.26 -5.77
C VAL A 371 32.73 -15.75 -6.09
N PRO A 372 32.78 -16.65 -5.08
CA PRO A 372 32.91 -18.08 -5.32
C PRO A 372 31.67 -18.63 -6.01
N ARG A 373 31.86 -19.60 -6.91
CA ARG A 373 30.76 -20.33 -7.56
C ARG A 373 29.92 -21.10 -6.54
N ILE A 374 28.60 -20.98 -6.60
CA ILE A 374 27.66 -21.72 -5.74
C ILE A 374 26.74 -22.57 -6.63
N GLU A 375 26.99 -23.88 -6.70
CA GLU A 375 26.14 -24.79 -7.48
C GLU A 375 24.90 -25.21 -6.70
N ILE A 376 23.70 -24.93 -7.24
CA ILE A 376 22.41 -25.34 -6.65
C ILE A 376 22.13 -26.81 -6.95
N ASP A 377 21.83 -27.61 -5.91
CA ASP A 377 21.41 -29.01 -6.09
C ASP A 377 19.94 -29.09 -6.49
N MET A 378 19.72 -29.38 -7.78
CA MET A 378 18.40 -29.51 -8.40
C MET A 378 17.75 -30.90 -8.21
N SER A 379 18.42 -31.86 -7.56
CA SER A 379 17.84 -33.19 -7.31
C SER A 379 16.56 -33.12 -6.48
N GLY A 380 16.47 -32.13 -5.58
CA GLY A 380 15.31 -31.87 -4.74
C GLY A 380 14.02 -31.55 -5.53
N VAL A 381 14.09 -31.02 -6.76
CA VAL A 381 12.93 -30.72 -7.61
C VAL A 381 12.04 -31.95 -7.84
N TYR A 382 12.65 -33.14 -7.91
CA TYR A 382 11.98 -34.40 -8.20
C TYR A 382 11.36 -35.07 -6.96
N GLU A 383 11.58 -34.54 -5.76
CA GLU A 383 10.90 -34.99 -4.55
C GLU A 383 9.38 -34.87 -4.73
N LYS A 384 8.63 -35.90 -4.34
CA LYS A 384 7.17 -35.99 -4.57
C LYS A 384 6.38 -35.23 -3.52
N ASP A 385 6.86 -35.25 -2.28
CA ASP A 385 6.23 -34.53 -1.17
C ASP A 385 6.56 -33.03 -1.25
N LEU A 386 5.54 -32.17 -1.23
CA LEU A 386 5.73 -30.73 -1.41
C LEU A 386 6.50 -30.09 -0.25
N SER A 387 6.30 -30.57 0.98
CA SER A 387 6.96 -30.01 2.17
C SER A 387 8.44 -30.39 2.18
N LYS A 388 8.77 -31.66 1.90
CA LYS A 388 10.17 -32.09 1.75
C LYS A 388 10.86 -31.40 0.57
N ARG A 389 10.16 -31.18 -0.54
CA ARG A 389 10.68 -30.42 -1.67
C ARG A 389 10.98 -28.96 -1.27
N ALA A 390 10.09 -28.32 -0.52
CA ALA A 390 10.30 -26.98 0.01
C ALA A 390 11.48 -26.94 1.01
N ASP A 391 11.64 -27.93 1.89
CA ASP A 391 12.83 -28.05 2.76
C ASP A 391 14.13 -28.20 1.95
N CYS A 392 14.12 -28.98 0.87
CA CYS A 392 15.27 -29.11 -0.03
C CYS A 392 15.58 -27.78 -0.75
N MET A 393 14.56 -27.04 -1.19
CA MET A 393 14.70 -25.70 -1.77
C MET A 393 15.30 -24.72 -0.76
N LEU A 394 14.80 -24.69 0.47
CA LEU A 394 15.28 -23.80 1.53
C LEU A 394 16.72 -24.10 1.96
N LYS A 395 17.17 -25.36 1.89
CA LYS A 395 18.59 -25.71 2.04
C LYS A 395 19.47 -25.14 0.94
N GLN A 396 18.97 -25.02 -0.29
CA GLN A 396 19.73 -24.36 -1.37
C GLN A 396 19.73 -22.83 -1.20
N ALA A 397 18.61 -22.24 -0.77
CA ALA A 397 18.56 -20.82 -0.42
C ALA A 397 19.50 -20.46 0.76
N ASP A 398 19.68 -21.36 1.72
CA ASP A 398 20.62 -21.22 2.85
C ASP A 398 22.07 -21.10 2.36
N ARG A 399 22.44 -21.84 1.31
CA ARG A 399 23.77 -21.78 0.67
C ARG A 399 24.05 -20.45 -0.03
N LEU A 400 23.00 -19.72 -0.43
CA LEU A 400 23.07 -18.33 -0.90
C LEU A 400 22.96 -17.30 0.24
N GLY A 401 22.87 -17.74 1.50
CA GLY A 401 22.63 -16.88 2.68
C GLY A 401 21.23 -16.25 2.70
N CYS A 402 20.26 -16.80 1.96
CA CYS A 402 18.96 -16.20 1.69
C CYS A 402 17.78 -16.85 2.42
N LYS A 403 18.02 -17.86 3.28
CA LYS A 403 16.97 -18.54 4.04
C LYS A 403 16.44 -17.64 5.17
N GLN A 404 15.52 -16.75 4.81
CA GLN A 404 14.81 -15.85 5.72
C GLN A 404 13.30 -15.87 5.41
N PHE A 405 12.50 -15.44 6.38
CA PHE A 405 11.03 -15.32 6.36
C PHE A 405 10.18 -16.58 6.17
N VAL A 406 10.58 -17.56 5.36
CA VAL A 406 9.76 -18.74 5.04
C VAL A 406 10.29 -20.04 5.64
N THR A 407 9.36 -20.86 6.12
CA THR A 407 9.51 -22.30 6.34
C THR A 407 8.92 -23.10 5.18
N ALA A 408 9.16 -24.41 5.12
CA ALA A 408 8.54 -25.28 4.12
C ALA A 408 6.99 -25.20 4.15
N THR A 409 6.41 -25.04 5.34
CA THR A 409 4.97 -24.85 5.54
C THR A 409 4.46 -23.55 4.91
N ASP A 410 5.24 -22.47 4.96
CA ASP A 410 4.85 -21.15 4.42
C ASP A 410 4.89 -21.13 2.89
N VAL A 411 5.84 -21.85 2.30
CA VAL A 411 5.92 -22.07 0.85
C VAL A 411 4.73 -22.90 0.38
N VAL A 412 4.48 -24.08 0.98
CA VAL A 412 3.41 -25.00 0.55
C VAL A 412 2.01 -24.44 0.82
N SER A 413 1.81 -23.69 1.92
CA SER A 413 0.56 -22.95 2.16
C SER A 413 0.39 -21.76 1.21
N GLY A 414 1.48 -21.25 0.63
CA GLY A 414 1.53 -20.10 -0.28
C GLY A 414 1.19 -18.79 0.41
N ASN A 415 1.77 -18.56 1.59
CA ASN A 415 1.66 -17.29 2.31
C ASN A 415 2.32 -16.18 1.46
N SER A 416 1.50 -15.37 0.77
CA SER A 416 1.98 -14.34 -0.18
C SER A 416 3.00 -13.39 0.45
N LYS A 417 2.72 -12.91 1.66
CA LYS A 417 3.54 -11.96 2.41
C LYS A 417 4.96 -12.50 2.67
N LEU A 418 5.06 -13.70 3.25
CA LEU A 418 6.36 -14.30 3.60
C LEU A 418 7.13 -14.75 2.35
N ASN A 419 6.45 -15.32 1.36
CA ASN A 419 7.06 -15.72 0.09
C ASN A 419 7.58 -14.50 -0.69
N MET A 420 6.87 -13.38 -0.68
CA MET A 420 7.33 -12.11 -1.26
C MET A 420 8.55 -11.54 -0.52
N ALA A 421 8.56 -11.57 0.82
CA ALA A 421 9.72 -11.16 1.61
C ALA A 421 10.96 -12.03 1.35
N PHE A 422 10.77 -13.34 1.17
CA PHE A 422 11.81 -14.27 0.72
C PHE A 422 12.33 -13.92 -0.68
N VAL A 423 11.45 -13.65 -1.66
CA VAL A 423 11.86 -13.26 -3.02
C VAL A 423 12.63 -11.94 -3.00
N ALA A 424 12.21 -10.96 -2.19
CA ALA A 424 12.93 -9.70 -2.00
C ALA A 424 14.32 -9.92 -1.38
N THR A 425 14.45 -10.86 -0.44
CA THR A 425 15.75 -11.27 0.11
C THR A 425 16.66 -11.89 -0.96
N LEU A 426 16.10 -12.68 -1.89
CA LEU A 426 16.85 -13.20 -3.03
C LEU A 426 17.31 -12.07 -3.96
N PHE A 427 16.43 -11.12 -4.30
CA PHE A 427 16.79 -9.97 -5.13
C PHE A 427 17.88 -9.11 -4.49
N ASN A 428 17.71 -8.71 -3.23
CA ASN A 428 18.66 -7.80 -2.56
C ASN A 428 20.06 -8.42 -2.41
N LYS A 429 20.17 -9.74 -2.26
CA LYS A 429 21.47 -10.44 -2.12
C LYS A 429 22.06 -10.89 -3.45
N HIS A 430 21.24 -11.34 -4.39
CA HIS A 430 21.66 -11.86 -5.69
C HIS A 430 20.75 -11.34 -6.81
N PRO A 431 20.83 -10.04 -7.19
CA PRO A 431 19.98 -9.50 -8.25
C PRO A 431 20.21 -10.19 -9.60
N ALA A 432 21.44 -10.63 -9.87
CA ALA A 432 21.85 -11.28 -11.12
C ALA A 432 21.43 -10.51 -12.41
N LEU A 433 21.35 -9.18 -12.32
CA LEU A 433 21.14 -8.24 -13.42
C LEU A 433 22.46 -7.58 -13.81
N THR A 434 22.62 -7.25 -15.10
CA THR A 434 23.73 -6.45 -15.63
C THR A 434 23.19 -5.18 -16.27
N LYS A 435 23.82 -4.03 -16.01
CA LYS A 435 23.45 -2.76 -16.66
C LYS A 435 23.69 -2.87 -18.18
N PRO A 436 22.70 -2.57 -19.03
CA PRO A 436 22.89 -2.42 -20.47
C PRO A 436 24.00 -1.41 -20.81
N GLU A 437 25.05 -1.86 -21.53
CA GLU A 437 26.30 -1.11 -21.73
C GLU A 437 26.17 0.22 -22.52
N ASN A 438 25.04 0.47 -23.18
CA ASN A 438 24.86 1.57 -24.13
C ASN A 438 23.75 2.57 -23.75
N GLN A 439 23.31 2.60 -22.48
CA GLN A 439 22.31 3.56 -22.02
C GLN A 439 22.73 4.22 -20.70
N GLU A 440 23.14 5.49 -20.78
CA GLU A 440 23.20 6.40 -19.64
C GLU A 440 21.82 7.05 -19.47
N TRP A 441 21.10 6.65 -18.43
CA TRP A 441 19.85 7.30 -18.05
C TRP A 441 20.13 8.37 -17.01
N ASN A 442 19.84 9.63 -17.32
CA ASN A 442 19.85 10.69 -16.32
C ASN A 442 18.55 10.61 -15.50
N LEU A 443 18.53 9.70 -14.53
CA LEU A 443 17.43 9.50 -13.61
C LEU A 443 17.48 10.56 -12.51
N GLU A 444 16.56 11.52 -12.57
CA GLU A 444 16.33 12.42 -11.42
C GLU A 444 15.79 11.58 -10.25
N SER A 445 16.57 11.51 -9.17
CA SER A 445 16.18 10.82 -7.94
C SER A 445 15.07 11.60 -7.22
N GLU A 446 14.22 10.87 -6.49
CA GLU A 446 13.14 11.48 -5.70
C GLU A 446 13.69 12.58 -4.78
N THR A 447 13.10 13.77 -4.87
CA THR A 447 13.52 14.92 -4.07
C THR A 447 13.15 14.76 -2.59
N ARG A 448 13.82 15.52 -1.72
CA ARG A 448 13.54 15.49 -0.27
C ARG A 448 12.08 15.91 0.04
N GLU A 449 11.54 16.86 -0.73
CA GLU A 449 10.15 17.32 -0.58
C GLU A 449 9.15 16.24 -1.04
N GLU A 450 9.41 15.58 -2.18
CA GLU A 450 8.60 14.45 -2.67
C GLU A 450 8.54 13.32 -1.65
N ARG A 451 9.69 12.83 -1.17
CA ARG A 451 9.75 11.76 -0.16
C ARG A 451 8.95 12.09 1.08
N THR A 452 9.07 13.32 1.56
CA THR A 452 8.36 13.79 2.76
C THR A 452 6.85 13.80 2.54
N PHE A 453 6.39 14.26 1.38
CA PHE A 453 4.97 14.29 1.04
C PHE A 453 4.40 12.88 0.78
N ARG A 454 5.12 12.00 0.08
CA ARG A 454 4.71 10.60 -0.13
C ARG A 454 4.53 9.90 1.22
N ASN A 455 5.53 9.98 2.10
CA ASN A 455 5.49 9.34 3.41
C ASN A 455 4.36 9.93 4.27
N TRP A 456 4.15 11.25 4.23
CA TRP A 456 2.99 11.89 4.89
C TRP A 456 1.66 11.32 4.38
N MET A 457 1.42 11.30 3.06
CA MET A 457 0.18 10.77 2.48
C MET A 457 -0.05 9.30 2.85
N ASN A 458 0.96 8.45 2.71
CA ASN A 458 0.87 7.03 3.03
C ASN A 458 0.59 6.77 4.52
N SER A 459 1.20 7.56 5.41
CA SER A 459 0.96 7.44 6.86
C SER A 459 -0.49 7.75 7.29
N LEU A 460 -1.26 8.47 6.47
CA LEU A 460 -2.68 8.73 6.68
C LEU A 460 -3.60 7.59 6.21
N GLY A 461 -3.04 6.55 5.59
CA GLY A 461 -3.78 5.41 5.04
C GLY A 461 -4.62 5.78 3.83
N VAL A 462 -3.99 6.34 2.80
CA VAL A 462 -4.59 6.55 1.47
C VAL A 462 -4.53 5.26 0.64
N ASN A 463 -5.49 5.09 -0.29
CA ASN A 463 -5.59 3.92 -1.16
C ASN A 463 -5.92 4.35 -2.61
N PRO A 464 -5.10 4.05 -3.63
CA PRO A 464 -3.88 3.24 -3.59
C PRO A 464 -2.75 3.87 -2.76
N HIS A 465 -1.78 3.04 -2.39
CA HIS A 465 -0.52 3.50 -1.79
C HIS A 465 0.24 4.36 -2.81
N VAL A 466 0.81 5.48 -2.38
CA VAL A 466 1.58 6.35 -3.26
C VAL A 466 3.01 5.84 -3.32
N HIS A 467 3.45 5.42 -4.50
CA HIS A 467 4.83 5.10 -4.82
C HIS A 467 5.50 6.29 -5.54
N HIS A 468 4.79 6.88 -6.50
CA HIS A 468 5.28 7.95 -7.39
C HIS A 468 4.25 9.08 -7.47
N ILE A 469 4.54 10.22 -6.81
CA ILE A 469 3.60 11.35 -6.65
C ILE A 469 2.99 11.80 -8.00
N TYR A 470 3.81 11.90 -9.05
CA TYR A 470 3.37 12.42 -10.35
C TYR A 470 2.62 11.40 -11.22
N GLY A 471 2.62 10.12 -10.84
CA GLY A 471 1.80 9.08 -11.47
C GLY A 471 0.51 8.80 -10.69
N ASP A 472 0.62 8.59 -9.39
CA ASP A 472 -0.46 8.07 -8.55
C ASP A 472 -1.53 9.13 -8.21
N LEU A 473 -1.20 10.42 -8.31
CA LEU A 473 -2.16 11.51 -8.07
C LEU A 473 -2.90 11.96 -9.34
N MET A 474 -2.56 11.43 -10.53
CA MET A 474 -3.12 11.87 -11.84
C MET A 474 -4.63 11.61 -12.01
N ASP A 475 -5.26 10.80 -11.15
CA ASP A 475 -6.72 10.61 -11.13
C ASP A 475 -7.43 11.28 -9.94
N ALA A 476 -6.65 11.99 -9.13
CA ALA A 476 -7.04 12.66 -7.89
C ALA A 476 -7.71 11.79 -6.81
N MET A 477 -7.75 10.46 -6.91
CA MET A 477 -8.38 9.60 -5.90
C MET A 477 -7.72 9.75 -4.52
N VAL A 478 -6.38 9.81 -4.48
CA VAL A 478 -5.59 10.08 -3.27
C VAL A 478 -5.85 11.50 -2.76
N ILE A 479 -5.86 12.50 -3.65
CA ILE A 479 -6.10 13.91 -3.29
C ILE A 479 -7.49 14.10 -2.65
N LEU A 480 -8.51 13.41 -3.18
CA LEU A 480 -9.87 13.45 -2.66
C LEU A 480 -9.96 12.82 -1.27
N GLN A 481 -9.32 11.67 -1.02
CA GLN A 481 -9.22 11.10 0.32
C GLN A 481 -8.51 12.04 1.31
N LEU A 482 -7.47 12.74 0.88
CA LEU A 482 -6.77 13.72 1.71
C LEU A 482 -7.65 14.90 2.11
N TYR A 483 -8.60 15.33 1.26
CA TYR A 483 -9.59 16.35 1.65
C TYR A 483 -10.42 15.91 2.86
N GLU A 484 -10.86 14.65 2.92
CA GLU A 484 -11.57 14.12 4.10
C GLU A 484 -10.68 14.11 5.35
N LYS A 485 -9.40 13.71 5.21
CA LYS A 485 -8.42 13.75 6.33
C LYS A 485 -8.20 15.17 6.87
N ILE A 486 -8.44 16.20 6.06
CA ILE A 486 -8.41 17.62 6.48
C ILE A 486 -9.80 18.22 6.73
N LYS A 487 -10.81 17.39 7.01
CA LYS A 487 -12.19 17.79 7.36
C LYS A 487 -12.88 18.64 6.28
N VAL A 488 -12.48 18.50 5.02
CA VAL A 488 -13.16 19.10 3.86
C VAL A 488 -14.07 18.04 3.23
N PRO A 489 -15.41 18.21 3.26
CA PRO A 489 -16.33 17.22 2.71
C PRO A 489 -16.15 17.00 1.21
N VAL A 490 -16.15 15.73 0.80
CA VAL A 490 -16.09 15.29 -0.60
C VAL A 490 -17.45 14.71 -1.00
N ASP A 491 -17.97 15.18 -2.14
CA ASP A 491 -19.16 14.63 -2.79
C ASP A 491 -18.75 13.45 -3.67
N TRP A 492 -18.78 12.24 -3.09
CA TRP A 492 -18.36 11.02 -3.77
C TRP A 492 -19.26 10.58 -4.93
N ASP A 493 -20.47 11.14 -5.07
CA ASP A 493 -21.34 10.90 -6.23
C ASP A 493 -20.85 11.66 -7.47
N ARG A 494 -20.11 12.75 -7.28
CA ARG A 494 -19.38 13.46 -8.35
C ARG A 494 -18.05 12.81 -8.75
N VAL A 495 -17.55 11.82 -7.99
CA VAL A 495 -16.22 11.24 -8.19
C VAL A 495 -16.29 9.98 -9.05
N ASN A 496 -15.58 10.00 -10.19
CA ASN A 496 -15.40 8.80 -10.99
C ASN A 496 -14.44 7.83 -10.29
N ARG A 497 -14.87 6.59 -10.06
CA ARG A 497 -14.05 5.55 -9.41
C ARG A 497 -13.33 4.66 -10.45
N PRO A 498 -12.13 4.13 -10.14
CA PRO A 498 -11.49 3.09 -10.94
C PRO A 498 -12.32 1.78 -10.91
N PRO A 499 -12.18 0.88 -11.92
CA PRO A 499 -11.39 1.07 -13.14
C PRO A 499 -12.07 2.03 -14.12
N PHE A 500 -11.32 2.99 -14.65
CA PHE A 500 -11.81 4.08 -15.49
C PHE A 500 -12.19 3.60 -16.91
N LYS A 501 -13.36 2.95 -17.04
CA LYS A 501 -13.88 2.47 -18.34
C LYS A 501 -14.34 3.64 -19.22
N GLY A 502 -13.93 3.65 -20.49
CA GLY A 502 -14.33 4.63 -21.51
C GLY A 502 -13.42 4.63 -22.75
N VAL A 503 -13.74 5.48 -23.73
CA VAL A 503 -12.86 5.74 -24.89
C VAL A 503 -11.58 6.40 -24.38
N GLY A 504 -10.41 5.91 -24.82
CA GLY A 504 -9.09 6.40 -24.38
C GLY A 504 -8.90 6.25 -22.87
N GLY A 505 -8.87 5.01 -22.36
CA GLY A 505 -8.44 4.69 -20.99
C GLY A 505 -9.19 5.38 -19.84
N GLY A 506 -10.31 6.05 -20.12
CA GLY A 506 -11.03 6.86 -19.14
C GLY A 506 -10.34 8.18 -18.77
N HIS A 507 -9.42 8.71 -19.58
CA HIS A 507 -8.70 9.97 -19.29
C HIS A 507 -9.64 11.15 -18.95
N LEU A 508 -10.80 11.25 -19.59
CA LEU A 508 -11.80 12.29 -19.28
C LEU A 508 -12.25 12.25 -17.81
N LYS A 509 -12.50 11.05 -17.28
CA LYS A 509 -12.96 10.83 -15.90
C LYS A 509 -11.90 11.22 -14.87
N LYS A 510 -10.63 10.92 -15.16
CA LYS A 510 -9.49 11.36 -14.35
C LYS A 510 -9.42 12.90 -14.30
N ARG A 511 -9.53 13.56 -15.46
CA ARG A 511 -9.54 15.04 -15.57
C ARG A 511 -10.72 15.68 -14.84
N GLU A 512 -11.90 15.05 -14.85
CA GLU A 512 -13.08 15.47 -14.06
C GLU A 512 -12.80 15.42 -12.56
N ASN A 513 -12.21 14.32 -12.06
CA ASN A 513 -11.80 14.20 -10.66
C ASN A 513 -10.77 15.28 -10.27
N CYS A 514 -9.73 15.47 -11.09
CA CYS A 514 -8.71 16.51 -10.86
C CYS A 514 -9.30 17.92 -10.87
N ALA A 515 -10.24 18.21 -11.77
CA ALA A 515 -10.94 19.49 -11.80
C ALA A 515 -11.78 19.71 -10.52
N TYR A 516 -12.46 18.67 -10.05
CA TYR A 516 -13.22 18.72 -8.79
C TYR A 516 -12.31 18.88 -7.56
N ALA A 517 -11.15 18.21 -7.52
CA ALA A 517 -10.16 18.40 -6.46
C ALA A 517 -9.64 19.86 -6.39
N VAL A 518 -9.45 20.52 -7.53
CA VAL A 518 -9.08 21.95 -7.60
C VAL A 518 -10.26 22.86 -7.19
N GLU A 519 -11.50 22.50 -7.54
CA GLU A 519 -12.72 23.19 -7.08
C GLU A 519 -12.84 23.17 -5.56
N LEU A 520 -12.68 22.00 -4.93
CA LEU A 520 -12.69 21.83 -3.47
C LEU A 520 -11.60 22.67 -2.81
N GLY A 521 -10.38 22.64 -3.33
CA GLY A 521 -9.27 23.44 -2.84
C GLY A 521 -9.61 24.93 -2.80
N LYS A 522 -10.09 25.47 -3.93
CA LYS A 522 -10.43 26.90 -4.05
C LYS A 522 -11.65 27.31 -3.23
N THR A 523 -12.71 26.49 -3.21
CA THR A 523 -14.04 26.92 -2.72
C THR A 523 -14.39 26.42 -1.31
N LYS A 524 -13.81 25.31 -0.86
CA LYS A 524 -14.09 24.71 0.45
C LYS A 524 -12.90 24.79 1.40
N ALA A 525 -11.69 24.48 0.92
CA ALA A 525 -10.49 24.45 1.76
C ALA A 525 -9.85 25.84 1.98
N GLY A 526 -10.07 26.76 1.04
CA GLY A 526 -9.52 28.13 1.06
C GLY A 526 -8.10 28.25 0.48
N PHE A 527 -7.72 27.34 -0.42
CA PHE A 527 -6.36 27.25 -0.97
C PHE A 527 -6.08 28.29 -2.07
N SER A 528 -4.85 28.80 -2.06
CA SER A 528 -4.34 29.66 -3.11
C SER A 528 -3.85 28.80 -4.28
N LEU A 529 -4.76 28.51 -5.21
CA LEU A 529 -4.53 27.69 -6.40
C LEU A 529 -4.58 28.53 -7.68
N VAL A 530 -3.95 29.72 -7.65
CA VAL A 530 -3.85 30.61 -8.80
C VAL A 530 -2.97 29.97 -9.87
N GLY A 531 -3.48 29.84 -11.09
CA GLY A 531 -2.77 29.17 -12.18
C GLY A 531 -2.78 27.64 -12.14
N ILE A 532 -3.45 27.00 -11.17
CA ILE A 532 -3.63 25.55 -11.11
C ILE A 532 -5.06 25.19 -11.55
N GLY A 533 -5.17 24.30 -12.53
CA GLY A 533 -6.39 23.67 -13.01
C GLY A 533 -6.35 22.14 -12.91
N GLY A 534 -7.47 21.50 -13.24
CA GLY A 534 -7.55 20.02 -13.23
C GLY A 534 -6.67 19.35 -14.29
N GLN A 535 -6.33 20.06 -15.37
CA GLN A 535 -5.39 19.57 -16.38
C GLN A 535 -3.98 19.41 -15.81
N ASP A 536 -3.52 20.38 -15.01
CA ASP A 536 -2.15 20.42 -14.51
C ASP A 536 -1.84 19.28 -13.51
N LEU A 537 -2.83 18.89 -12.70
CA LEU A 537 -2.76 17.72 -11.83
C LEU A 537 -2.84 16.42 -12.64
N TYR A 538 -3.72 16.37 -13.63
CA TYR A 538 -3.86 15.19 -14.49
C TYR A 538 -2.60 14.93 -15.34
N ASP A 539 -1.91 15.97 -15.80
CA ASP A 539 -0.64 15.88 -16.52
C ASP A 539 0.57 15.69 -15.58
N GLY A 540 0.35 15.58 -14.26
CA GLY A 540 1.39 15.29 -13.27
C GLY A 540 2.43 16.41 -13.09
N ILE A 541 2.10 17.67 -13.39
CA ILE A 541 3.08 18.77 -13.39
C ILE A 541 3.72 18.93 -12.00
N PRO A 542 5.06 18.73 -11.85
CA PRO A 542 5.69 18.60 -10.53
C PRO A 542 5.41 19.76 -9.57
N THR A 543 5.78 20.98 -9.98
CA THR A 543 5.65 22.19 -9.16
C THR A 543 4.22 22.45 -8.70
N LEU A 544 3.23 22.16 -9.55
CA LEU A 544 1.81 22.46 -9.26
C LEU A 544 1.17 21.36 -8.39
N THR A 545 1.59 20.10 -8.59
CA THR A 545 1.21 18.97 -7.75
C THR A 545 1.77 19.13 -6.34
N LEU A 546 3.08 19.39 -6.19
CA LEU A 546 3.71 19.68 -4.90
C LEU A 546 3.11 20.91 -4.20
N ALA A 547 2.74 21.96 -4.94
CA ALA A 547 2.11 23.15 -4.38
C ALA A 547 0.70 22.89 -3.79
N LEU A 548 -0.06 21.95 -4.37
CA LEU A 548 -1.34 21.49 -3.80
C LEU A 548 -1.13 20.57 -2.59
N VAL A 549 -0.22 19.59 -2.70
CA VAL A 549 0.07 18.64 -1.61
C VAL A 549 0.63 19.36 -0.39
N TRP A 550 1.48 20.37 -0.57
CA TRP A 550 1.90 21.28 0.49
C TRP A 550 0.73 21.99 1.19
N GLN A 551 -0.27 22.48 0.44
CA GLN A 551 -1.42 23.16 1.05
C GLN A 551 -2.33 22.19 1.81
N LEU A 552 -2.49 20.95 1.32
CA LEU A 552 -3.14 19.87 2.07
C LEU A 552 -2.40 19.57 3.39
N MET A 553 -1.08 19.38 3.35
CA MET A 553 -0.25 19.10 4.53
C MET A 553 -0.26 20.26 5.54
N ARG A 554 -0.18 21.52 5.06
CA ARG A 554 -0.30 22.71 5.90
C ARG A 554 -1.66 22.74 6.58
N ARG A 555 -2.76 22.51 5.85
CA ARG A 555 -4.12 22.52 6.42
C ARG A 555 -4.32 21.39 7.42
N TYR A 556 -3.85 20.19 7.13
CA TYR A 556 -3.83 19.07 8.08
C TYR A 556 -3.14 19.46 9.40
N THR A 557 -1.95 20.06 9.31
CA THR A 557 -1.16 20.48 10.47
C THR A 557 -1.87 21.57 11.29
N LEU A 558 -2.52 22.53 10.63
CA LEU A 558 -3.26 23.61 11.31
C LEU A 558 -4.59 23.13 11.92
N ASN A 559 -5.31 22.19 11.28
CA ASN A 559 -6.52 21.61 11.87
C ASN A 559 -6.22 20.87 13.19
N VAL A 560 -5.03 20.28 13.33
CA VAL A 560 -4.56 19.67 14.60
C VAL A 560 -4.34 20.72 15.70
N LEU A 561 -4.15 22.00 15.35
CA LEU A 561 -4.12 23.13 16.28
C LEU A 561 -5.51 23.72 16.55
N GLU A 562 -6.37 23.83 15.53
CA GLU A 562 -7.75 24.31 15.68
C GLU A 562 -8.55 23.43 16.67
N ASP A 563 -8.33 22.10 16.65
CA ASP A 563 -8.90 21.15 17.62
C ASP A 563 -8.42 21.35 19.08
N LEU A 564 -7.48 22.28 19.33
CA LEU A 564 -6.84 22.56 20.62
C LEU A 564 -6.96 24.01 21.09
N GLY A 565 -7.56 24.89 20.29
CA GLY A 565 -7.71 26.32 20.59
C GLY A 565 -9.18 26.73 20.64
N GLU A 566 -9.47 27.83 21.36
CA GLU A 566 -10.81 28.43 21.41
C GLU A 566 -11.14 29.23 20.12
N GLY A 567 -11.13 28.56 18.97
CA GLY A 567 -11.71 29.09 17.72
C GLY A 567 -10.86 30.05 16.88
N ASP A 568 -9.66 30.44 17.32
CA ASP A 568 -8.73 31.22 16.49
C ASP A 568 -8.08 30.36 15.40
N VAL A 569 -8.19 30.80 14.14
CA VAL A 569 -7.54 30.15 13.00
C VAL A 569 -6.02 30.30 13.14
N ALA A 570 -5.32 29.18 13.32
CA ALA A 570 -3.88 29.17 13.59
C ALA A 570 -3.06 29.72 12.41
N GLY A 571 -2.69 31.00 12.47
CA GLY A 571 -1.78 31.64 11.52
C GLY A 571 -0.30 31.48 11.91
N ASP A 572 0.59 31.69 10.93
CA ASP A 572 2.05 31.66 11.13
C ASP A 572 2.49 32.59 12.29
N GLU A 573 1.86 33.76 12.44
CA GLU A 573 2.13 34.72 13.52
C GLU A 573 1.74 34.19 14.91
N LEU A 574 0.63 33.45 15.03
CA LEU A 574 0.19 32.85 16.29
C LEU A 574 1.21 31.81 16.77
N ILE A 575 1.69 30.97 15.87
CA ILE A 575 2.71 29.96 16.17
C ILE A 575 4.00 30.63 16.63
N ILE A 576 4.49 31.66 15.92
CA ILE A 576 5.72 32.40 16.31
C ILE A 576 5.54 33.09 17.67
N SER A 577 4.37 33.69 17.92
CA SER A 577 4.05 34.32 19.21
C SER A 577 4.05 33.30 20.35
N TRP A 578 3.39 32.15 20.14
CA TRP A 578 3.33 31.05 21.11
C TRP A 578 4.71 30.46 21.41
N VAL A 579 5.55 30.24 20.38
CA VAL A 579 6.93 29.73 20.56
C VAL A 579 7.74 30.68 21.42
N ASN A 580 7.78 31.98 21.08
CA ASN A 580 8.56 32.97 21.82
C ASN A 580 8.05 33.17 23.25
N LYS A 581 6.72 33.13 23.47
CA LYS A 581 6.11 33.16 24.80
C LYS A 581 6.55 31.94 25.63
N THR A 582 6.42 30.74 25.07
CA THR A 582 6.76 29.48 25.76
C THR A 582 8.24 29.42 26.13
N LEU A 583 9.13 29.86 25.24
CA LEU A 583 10.57 29.97 25.52
C LEU A 583 10.87 30.97 26.64
N ALA A 584 10.23 32.15 26.63
CA ALA A 584 10.42 33.18 27.66
C ALA A 584 9.89 32.73 29.03
N GLU A 585 8.72 32.08 29.09
CA GLU A 585 8.13 31.54 30.32
C GLU A 585 8.99 30.41 30.92
N ALA A 586 9.67 29.62 30.09
CA ALA A 586 10.65 28.62 30.51
C ALA A 586 12.05 29.19 30.81
N GLY A 587 12.24 30.52 30.74
CA GLY A 587 13.53 31.17 31.00
C GLY A 587 14.62 30.89 29.97
N LYS A 588 14.27 30.45 28.76
CA LYS A 588 15.20 30.19 27.66
C LYS A 588 15.63 31.50 27.00
N SER A 589 16.88 31.56 26.54
CA SER A 589 17.44 32.75 25.86
C SER A 589 17.20 32.77 24.35
N SER A 590 16.77 31.65 23.77
CA SER A 590 16.44 31.54 22.35
C SER A 590 15.10 32.19 22.02
N SER A 591 14.98 32.72 20.81
CA SER A 591 13.75 33.27 20.23
C SER A 591 13.86 33.24 18.70
N ILE A 592 12.73 33.24 18.00
CA ILE A 592 12.67 33.24 16.53
C ILE A 592 11.87 34.44 16.02
N LYS A 593 12.37 35.12 14.98
CA LYS A 593 11.65 36.24 14.35
C LYS A 593 10.71 35.80 13.23
N SER A 594 11.00 34.66 12.62
CA SER A 594 10.19 34.03 11.56
C SER A 594 10.65 32.59 11.34
N PHE A 595 9.92 31.81 10.54
CA PHE A 595 10.37 30.49 10.08
C PHE A 595 11.54 30.54 9.07
N LYS A 596 12.11 31.72 8.79
CA LYS A 596 13.35 31.91 8.02
C LYS A 596 14.54 32.34 8.90
N ASP A 597 14.38 32.32 10.22
CA ASP A 597 15.43 32.78 11.13
C ASP A 597 16.63 31.82 11.10
N LYS A 598 17.81 32.32 10.74
CA LYS A 598 19.02 31.50 10.58
C LYS A 598 19.46 30.79 11.86
N SER A 599 19.04 31.28 13.03
CA SER A 599 19.29 30.60 14.31
C SER A 599 18.67 29.19 14.37
N ILE A 600 17.61 28.94 13.59
CA ILE A 600 16.93 27.63 13.52
C ILE A 600 17.86 26.55 12.94
N GLY A 601 18.81 26.90 12.07
CA GLY A 601 19.82 25.97 11.52
C GLY A 601 20.73 25.34 12.57
N THR A 602 20.88 25.96 13.75
CA THR A 602 21.59 25.38 14.89
C THR A 602 20.79 24.29 15.62
N SER A 603 19.48 24.19 15.34
CA SER A 603 18.45 23.47 16.08
C SER A 603 18.27 23.85 17.57
N ILE A 604 19.06 24.79 18.11
CA ILE A 604 18.97 25.23 19.51
C ILE A 604 17.57 25.76 19.86
N PRO A 605 16.91 26.65 19.06
CA PRO A 605 15.55 27.11 19.38
C PRO A 605 14.50 25.98 19.39
N VAL A 606 14.73 24.91 18.63
CA VAL A 606 13.84 23.73 18.60
C VAL A 606 14.04 22.88 19.84
N LEU A 607 15.30 22.63 20.22
CA LEU A 607 15.67 21.88 21.43
C LEU A 607 15.24 22.59 22.71
N ASP A 608 15.44 23.90 22.80
CA ASP A 608 14.95 24.71 23.93
C ASP A 608 13.43 24.67 24.05
N LEU A 609 12.71 24.68 22.93
CA LEU A 609 11.25 24.59 22.92
C LEU A 609 10.76 23.19 23.34
N ILE A 610 11.42 22.13 22.90
CA ILE A 610 11.13 20.75 23.34
C ILE A 610 11.30 20.64 24.86
N ASP A 611 12.39 21.19 25.40
CA ASP A 611 12.63 21.21 26.85
C ASP A 611 11.65 22.12 27.59
N ALA A 612 11.20 23.24 27.00
CA ALA A 612 10.14 24.06 27.58
C ALA A 612 8.79 23.32 27.64
N ILE A 613 8.44 22.52 26.62
CA ILE A 613 7.22 21.69 26.56
C ILE A 613 7.30 20.48 27.50
N GLN A 614 8.49 19.90 27.64
CA GLN A 614 8.77 18.79 28.54
C GLN A 614 10.12 19.00 29.25
N PRO A 615 10.11 19.63 30.44
CA PRO A 615 11.33 19.90 31.19
C PRO A 615 12.17 18.65 31.44
N SER A 616 13.49 18.79 31.28
CA SER A 616 14.48 17.71 31.41
C SER A 616 14.31 16.56 30.41
N SER A 617 13.64 16.80 29.27
CA SER A 617 13.61 15.82 28.16
C SER A 617 14.88 15.86 27.32
N VAL A 618 15.49 17.04 27.16
CA VAL A 618 16.67 17.26 26.33
C VAL A 618 17.94 17.16 27.18
N ASN A 619 18.89 16.30 26.79
CA ASN A 619 20.22 16.32 27.38
C ASN A 619 21.12 17.29 26.59
N PHE A 620 21.28 18.50 27.12
CA PHE A 620 22.12 19.55 26.51
C PHE A 620 23.63 19.20 26.49
N GLU A 621 24.10 18.19 27.24
CA GLU A 621 25.49 17.69 27.12
C GLU A 621 25.75 17.03 25.75
N LEU A 622 24.70 16.59 25.04
CA LEU A 622 24.77 15.97 23.71
C LEU A 622 24.58 16.99 22.57
N VAL A 623 24.37 18.27 22.91
CA VAL A 623 24.05 19.34 21.97
C VAL A 623 25.30 20.18 21.72
N HIS A 624 25.68 20.29 20.46
CA HIS A 624 26.83 21.07 20.03
C HIS A 624 26.48 22.57 20.13
N THR A 625 27.38 23.38 20.71
CA THR A 625 27.15 24.83 20.94
C THR A 625 28.37 25.67 20.56
N GLY A 626 28.18 26.98 20.41
CA GLY A 626 29.24 27.90 19.97
C GLY A 626 29.35 27.98 18.44
N THR A 627 30.57 27.88 17.91
CA THR A 627 30.81 27.87 16.45
C THR A 627 30.56 26.47 15.90
N LEU A 628 29.42 26.27 15.26
CA LEU A 628 29.00 24.97 14.70
C LEU A 628 29.49 24.78 13.26
N SER A 629 30.03 23.60 12.96
CA SER A 629 30.16 23.10 11.59
C SER A 629 28.80 22.65 11.02
N GLU A 630 28.75 22.36 9.72
CA GLU A 630 27.55 21.77 9.08
C GLU A 630 27.23 20.38 9.66
N GLU A 631 28.25 19.61 10.05
CA GLU A 631 28.09 18.31 10.71
C GLU A 631 27.51 18.47 12.14
N ASP A 632 27.98 19.45 12.91
CA ASP A 632 27.41 19.77 14.24
C ASP A 632 25.93 20.20 14.12
N GLN A 633 25.59 21.00 13.11
CA GLN A 633 24.22 21.43 12.84
C GLN A 633 23.32 20.22 12.47
N LEU A 634 23.81 19.33 11.61
CA LEU A 634 23.09 18.11 11.23
C LEU A 634 22.92 17.15 12.41
N ASN A 635 23.94 16.99 13.26
CA ASN A 635 23.88 16.17 14.48
C ASN A 635 22.91 16.74 15.52
N ASN A 636 22.84 18.07 15.67
CA ASN A 636 21.83 18.73 16.50
C ASN A 636 20.42 18.56 15.89
N ALA A 637 20.27 18.62 14.56
CA ALA A 637 18.99 18.46 13.87
C ALA A 637 18.44 17.03 13.95
N LYS A 638 19.30 16.01 13.75
CA LYS A 638 18.97 14.58 13.97
C LYS A 638 18.45 14.34 15.38
N TYR A 639 19.12 14.93 16.38
CA TYR A 639 18.70 14.87 17.78
C TYR A 639 17.36 15.59 18.00
N ALA A 640 17.19 16.81 17.48
CA ALA A 640 15.97 17.61 17.64
C ALA A 640 14.73 16.97 17.03
N VAL A 641 14.81 16.45 15.80
CA VAL A 641 13.70 15.73 15.14
C VAL A 641 13.31 14.49 15.93
N SER A 642 14.29 13.71 16.38
CA SER A 642 14.06 12.50 17.19
C SER A 642 13.45 12.84 18.54
N MET A 643 13.94 13.89 19.21
CA MET A 643 13.39 14.37 20.48
C MET A 643 11.95 14.89 20.34
N ALA A 644 11.62 15.61 19.26
CA ALA A 644 10.26 16.03 18.97
C ALA A 644 9.31 14.82 18.82
N ARG A 645 9.73 13.79 18.08
CA ARG A 645 8.99 12.53 17.92
C ARG A 645 8.83 11.79 19.26
N LYS A 646 9.88 11.75 20.09
CA LYS A 646 9.88 11.13 21.43
C LYS A 646 8.86 11.76 22.39
N ILE A 647 8.81 13.09 22.48
CA ILE A 647 7.81 13.78 23.32
C ILE A 647 6.38 13.63 22.79
N GLY A 648 6.20 13.23 21.53
CA GLY A 648 4.91 12.90 20.92
C GLY A 648 4.47 13.80 19.76
N ALA A 649 5.35 14.66 19.22
CA ALA A 649 5.03 15.51 18.08
C ALA A 649 5.17 14.72 16.75
N LYS A 650 4.16 14.83 15.88
CA LYS A 650 4.11 14.13 14.57
C LYS A 650 4.93 14.89 13.52
N VAL A 651 6.26 14.79 13.60
CA VAL A 651 7.20 15.51 12.73
C VAL A 651 7.64 14.64 11.54
N TYR A 652 7.26 15.06 10.33
CA TYR A 652 7.67 14.46 9.06
C TYR A 652 8.92 15.10 8.45
N ALA A 653 9.24 16.34 8.83
CA ALA A 653 10.42 17.06 8.38
C ALA A 653 11.72 16.28 8.67
N LEU A 654 12.71 16.45 7.80
CA LEU A 654 14.01 15.79 7.90
C LEU A 654 15.04 16.71 8.58
N PRO A 655 16.15 16.16 9.13
CA PRO A 655 17.18 16.97 9.79
C PRO A 655 17.72 18.11 8.90
N ASP A 656 17.92 17.84 7.62
CA ASP A 656 18.40 18.82 6.63
C ASP A 656 17.46 20.02 6.45
N ASP A 657 16.14 19.82 6.64
CA ASP A 657 15.16 20.92 6.57
C ASP A 657 15.32 21.94 7.71
N LEU A 658 15.89 21.52 8.85
CA LEU A 658 16.26 22.45 9.92
C LEU A 658 17.56 23.19 9.56
N VAL A 659 18.60 22.46 9.15
CA VAL A 659 19.93 23.02 8.81
C VAL A 659 19.82 24.07 7.69
N GLU A 660 19.09 23.75 6.62
CA GLU A 660 18.84 24.68 5.50
C GLU A 660 17.80 25.77 5.81
N VAL A 661 17.10 25.66 6.93
CA VAL A 661 15.97 26.51 7.32
C VAL A 661 14.87 26.55 6.25
N ASN A 662 14.41 25.37 5.82
CA ASN A 662 13.30 25.20 4.89
C ASN A 662 12.00 25.70 5.53
N GLN A 663 11.62 26.96 5.26
CA GLN A 663 10.48 27.65 5.87
C GLN A 663 9.20 26.80 5.95
N LYS A 664 8.88 26.03 4.91
CA LYS A 664 7.70 25.14 4.86
C LYS A 664 7.77 24.12 6.00
N MET A 665 8.84 23.31 6.00
CA MET A 665 9.02 22.21 6.95
C MET A 665 9.27 22.71 8.37
N VAL A 666 10.06 23.77 8.53
CA VAL A 666 10.30 24.47 9.81
C VAL A 666 8.98 24.89 10.46
N MET A 667 8.04 25.49 9.72
CA MET A 667 6.73 25.83 10.25
C MET A 667 5.96 24.61 10.76
N THR A 668 5.99 23.48 10.03
CA THR A 668 5.32 22.24 10.47
C THR A 668 5.93 21.66 11.75
N ILE A 669 7.24 21.79 11.97
CA ILE A 669 7.90 21.37 13.21
C ILE A 669 7.35 22.18 14.40
N PHE A 670 7.36 23.51 14.29
CA PHE A 670 6.85 24.39 15.36
C PHE A 670 5.35 24.22 15.59
N ALA A 671 4.55 24.01 14.54
CA ALA A 671 3.12 23.70 14.67
C ALA A 671 2.89 22.35 15.38
N CYS A 672 3.61 21.29 15.01
CA CYS A 672 3.49 19.98 15.69
C CYS A 672 3.97 20.03 17.15
N LEU A 673 4.97 20.85 17.48
CA LEU A 673 5.41 21.11 18.85
C LEU A 673 4.35 21.91 19.64
N MET A 674 3.76 22.94 19.04
CA MET A 674 2.65 23.71 19.63
C MET A 674 1.45 22.81 19.96
N GLY A 675 1.03 21.97 19.01
CA GLY A 675 -0.05 21.01 19.24
C GLY A 675 0.27 19.95 20.30
N ARG A 676 1.55 19.71 20.60
CA ARG A 676 1.96 18.88 21.72
C ARG A 676 1.99 19.64 23.06
N GLY A 677 2.46 20.88 23.06
CA GLY A 677 2.49 21.76 24.23
C GLY A 677 1.09 22.09 24.74
N MET A 678 0.18 22.50 23.85
CA MET A 678 -1.19 22.85 24.22
C MET A 678 -2.00 21.67 24.76
N LYS A 679 -1.68 20.42 24.38
CA LYS A 679 -2.27 19.19 24.95
C LYS A 679 -1.83 18.86 26.39
N ARG A 680 -0.94 19.66 27.00
CA ARG A 680 -0.44 19.47 28.36
C ARG A 680 -0.81 20.60 29.32
N ALA A 681 -1.22 21.75 28.79
CA ALA A 681 -1.80 22.85 29.56
C ALA A 681 -3.26 22.56 29.90
#